data_AF-A0AB38GEG2-F1
#
_entry.id   AF-A0AB38GEG2-F1
#
_cell.length_a   1.000
_cell.length_b   1.000
_cell.length_c   1.000
_cell.angle_alpha   90.00
_cell.angle_beta   90.00
_cell.angle_gamma   90.00
#
_symmetry.space_group_name_H-M   'P 1'
#
loop_
_entity.id
_entity.type
_entity.pdbx_description
1 polymer ?
#
loop_
_entity_poly.entity_id
_entity_poly.type
_entity_poly.pdbx_seq_one_letter_code
_entity_poly.pdbx_strand_id
1 'polypeptide(L)'
;MKLVKKIGFLSLSAISILGPLAMINNLTTDNNLLITKRFLSSSNSNVGLKSYDYINLINNKYIPTKINLHDHNGIAYIGVKEFLKSLDGLISFSKIKVRPYQNANFYKEKEISYNYKNNKVVLNSISKYSNNNKTTNYQLEIDSKNKTITVSDNDFFTDIFTFYRRGEEDLNIDFLNTEIVNKNKHIVFDLNKYGIEILNDQNDLYLPLVLINQLFLNQSNVQLYFNGQSVNLFAYSKTLGKVELLKQLKHSYLNNQNHIPAGLKDFQYKYLGFLFDHFYGIKLDKNASYKDLFKKYEKYIKADNTTHYLTSRYLIEQLDDLHSSYLLTGYYNKDLETINKAVLKTTTPRSDRFKDIARRLSAYYDKELNYKNVYTPDRKTSVISFKNFEANSAFKIEESLKQAQRDGIKNIVLDVSFNSGGYLGTAFEIMGFLTDKPFKSYSYNPLTKEQKVETIKSRFKKYDFNYYVLTSPFSFSAGNIFPQLVKDNNVAKVIGFKTAGGASAISQAILPTGDIIQLSSNNVLTNKSHQSLEYGVNPDITLGFDPFKQTEKFFDSAYIQQAINKDTNTLNSIPATHSSVVEPNYVHKLVEQPQPLQLSRKTDETEIKNLNNLFSSIKETERKDAYFVLGALGVVISLAISFVIIKKILK
;
A
#
# COMPACT_ATOMS: atom_id res chain seq x y z
N MET A 1 -27.15 8.55 26.33
CA MET A 1 -26.33 8.90 25.15
C MET A 1 -24.89 9.26 25.58
N LYS A 2 -23.96 8.27 25.63
CA LYS A 2 -22.50 8.50 25.79
C LYS A 2 -21.61 7.25 25.59
N LEU A 3 -22.18 6.04 25.62
CA LEU A 3 -21.43 4.77 25.61
C LEU A 3 -21.16 4.15 24.22
N VAL A 4 -21.77 4.66 23.16
CA VAL A 4 -21.79 4.01 21.81
C VAL A 4 -20.49 4.22 21.01
N LYS A 5 -19.60 5.14 21.42
CA LYS A 5 -18.38 5.50 20.66
C LYS A 5 -17.16 4.57 20.84
N LYS A 6 -17.29 3.40 21.48
CA LYS A 6 -16.15 2.54 21.86
C LYS A 6 -16.13 1.09 21.33
N ILE A 7 -17.11 0.67 20.53
CA ILE A 7 -17.23 -0.72 20.04
C ILE A 7 -17.18 -0.73 18.50
N GLY A 8 -16.03 -0.32 17.94
CA GLY A 8 -15.84 -0.11 16.48
C GLY A 8 -14.55 -0.67 15.90
N PHE A 9 -13.77 -1.45 16.67
CA PHE A 9 -12.49 -2.02 16.25
C PHE A 9 -12.36 -3.47 16.73
N LEU A 10 -12.71 -4.43 15.86
CA LEU A 10 -12.44 -5.86 16.04
C LEU A 10 -12.03 -6.48 14.68
N SER A 11 -10.77 -6.92 14.62
CA SER A 11 -10.19 -7.88 13.67
C SER A 11 -10.68 -7.88 12.20
N LEU A 12 -9.91 -7.23 11.31
CA LEU A 12 -9.86 -7.55 9.87
C LEU A 12 -8.47 -8.10 9.46
N SER A 13 -7.86 -8.86 10.36
CA SER A 13 -6.43 -9.22 10.44
C SER A 13 -5.97 -10.29 9.44
N ALA A 14 -6.52 -10.27 8.23
CA ALA A 14 -6.09 -11.06 7.08
C ALA A 14 -6.12 -10.25 5.75
N ILE A 15 -6.84 -9.12 5.70
CA ILE A 15 -6.95 -8.26 4.50
C ILE A 15 -6.88 -6.78 4.95
N SER A 16 -5.72 -6.33 5.45
CA SER A 16 -5.52 -4.92 5.84
C SER A 16 -4.05 -4.51 6.02
N ILE A 17 -3.19 -4.73 5.01
CA ILE A 17 -1.99 -3.88 4.87
C ILE A 17 -2.42 -2.62 4.12
N LEU A 18 -2.87 -1.62 4.86
CA LEU A 18 -3.03 -0.24 4.38
C LEU A 18 -1.87 0.56 4.98
N GLY A 19 -1.06 1.20 4.13
CA GLY A 19 0.06 2.04 4.55
C GLY A 19 -0.41 3.37 5.16
N PRO A 20 0.52 4.32 5.42
CA PRO A 20 0.19 5.67 5.85
C PRO A 20 -0.51 6.46 4.73
N LEU A 21 -1.79 6.18 4.53
CA LEU A 21 -2.67 6.89 3.63
C LEU A 21 -3.05 8.24 4.23
N ALA A 22 -2.96 9.30 3.43
CA ALA A 22 -3.51 10.59 3.78
C ALA A 22 -5.05 10.51 3.89
N MET A 23 -5.57 10.41 5.12
CA MET A 23 -7.02 10.37 5.38
C MET A 23 -7.61 11.78 5.39
N ILE A 24 -8.13 12.20 4.23
CA ILE A 24 -9.02 13.37 4.13
C ILE A 24 -10.39 12.99 4.69
N ASN A 25 -10.61 13.24 5.98
CA ASN A 25 -11.88 13.00 6.66
C ASN A 25 -12.89 14.14 6.37
N ASN A 26 -13.81 13.91 5.45
CA ASN A 26 -15.01 14.73 5.24
C ASN A 26 -16.24 13.82 5.13
N LEU A 27 -17.11 13.82 6.14
CA LEU A 27 -18.33 13.00 6.19
C LEU A 27 -19.48 13.79 6.82
N THR A 28 -20.59 13.95 6.08
CA THR A 28 -21.87 14.43 6.64
C THR A 28 -23.07 13.84 5.89
N THR A 29 -23.80 12.94 6.56
CA THR A 29 -25.27 12.67 6.51
C THR A 29 -26.01 12.52 5.16
N ASP A 30 -26.88 11.52 5.10
CA ASP A 30 -27.45 10.91 3.89
C ASP A 30 -28.87 11.37 3.50
N ASN A 31 -29.25 11.17 2.23
CA ASN A 31 -30.54 10.55 1.81
C ASN A 31 -30.61 10.29 0.27
N ASN A 32 -31.68 9.60 -0.18
CA ASN A 32 -31.76 8.85 -1.46
C ASN A 32 -32.56 9.56 -2.60
N LEU A 33 -32.33 9.23 -3.91
CA LEU A 33 -33.23 8.40 -4.77
C LEU A 33 -32.83 8.25 -6.29
N LEU A 34 -33.17 7.08 -6.85
CA LEU A 34 -33.41 6.55 -8.23
C LEU A 34 -33.30 7.38 -9.56
N ILE A 35 -32.36 6.95 -10.42
CA ILE A 35 -32.47 6.38 -11.82
C ILE A 35 -33.56 6.86 -12.82
N THR A 36 -33.15 7.27 -14.05
CA THR A 36 -33.75 6.80 -15.36
C THR A 36 -32.91 7.03 -16.64
N LYS A 37 -33.21 6.25 -17.70
CA LYS A 37 -32.38 5.78 -18.85
C LYS A 37 -32.23 6.68 -20.11
N ARG A 38 -31.12 6.43 -20.87
CA ARG A 38 -30.95 6.44 -22.37
C ARG A 38 -31.03 7.82 -23.10
N PHE A 39 -30.52 8.01 -24.33
CA PHE A 39 -30.16 7.10 -25.46
C PHE A 39 -28.89 7.53 -26.26
N LEU A 40 -28.67 6.91 -27.44
CA LEU A 40 -27.64 7.14 -28.48
C LEU A 40 -28.08 8.26 -29.46
N SER A 41 -27.27 8.89 -30.32
CA SER A 41 -25.79 8.98 -30.47
C SER A 41 -25.40 10.42 -30.94
N SER A 42 -24.62 10.81 -31.98
CA SER A 42 -23.98 10.22 -33.19
C SER A 42 -22.70 11.02 -33.58
N SER A 43 -22.03 10.67 -34.69
CA SER A 43 -20.74 11.22 -35.15
C SER A 43 -20.79 12.54 -35.95
N ASN A 44 -19.85 13.46 -35.70
CA ASN A 44 -18.96 14.00 -36.74
C ASN A 44 -17.71 14.67 -36.13
N SER A 45 -16.75 15.09 -36.97
CA SER A 45 -15.34 15.36 -36.64
C SER A 45 -15.04 16.58 -35.74
N ASN A 46 -15.52 16.54 -34.51
CA ASN A 46 -14.94 17.23 -33.35
C ASN A 46 -14.39 16.17 -32.37
N VAL A 47 -13.64 16.58 -31.35
CA VAL A 47 -13.30 15.72 -30.21
C VAL A 47 -14.62 15.31 -29.53
N GLY A 48 -15.09 14.09 -29.81
CA GLY A 48 -16.40 13.60 -29.43
C GLY A 48 -16.52 13.42 -27.93
N LEU A 49 -16.96 14.48 -27.23
CA LEU A 49 -17.25 14.46 -25.80
C LEU A 49 -18.56 13.71 -25.55
N LYS A 50 -18.49 12.72 -24.66
CA LYS A 50 -19.64 11.99 -24.14
C LYS A 50 -19.74 12.25 -22.65
N SER A 51 -20.94 12.62 -22.20
CA SER A 51 -21.22 12.83 -20.79
C SER A 51 -21.54 11.50 -20.09
N TYR A 52 -20.89 11.25 -18.97
CA TYR A 52 -21.06 10.06 -18.14
C TYR A 52 -21.59 10.43 -16.76
N ASP A 53 -22.26 9.49 -16.09
CA ASP A 53 -22.64 9.66 -14.68
C ASP A 53 -21.38 9.73 -13.81
N TYR A 54 -21.32 10.74 -12.93
CA TYR A 54 -20.28 10.86 -11.91
C TYR A 54 -20.86 10.41 -10.56
N ILE A 55 -20.34 9.30 -10.04
CA ILE A 55 -20.85 8.63 -8.84
C ILE A 55 -19.90 8.87 -7.68
N ASN A 56 -20.42 9.47 -6.61
CA ASN A 56 -19.66 9.84 -5.41
C ASN A 56 -19.81 8.79 -4.31
N LEU A 57 -18.85 7.86 -4.23
CA LEU A 57 -18.83 6.78 -3.24
C LEU A 57 -18.20 7.22 -1.90
N ILE A 58 -17.82 8.49 -1.73
CA ILE A 58 -17.20 9.03 -0.51
C ILE A 58 -18.06 10.05 0.25
N ASN A 59 -19.24 10.41 -0.26
CA ASN A 59 -20.18 11.36 0.34
C ASN A 59 -19.64 12.82 0.44
N ASN A 60 -18.73 13.23 -0.45
CA ASN A 60 -18.28 14.63 -0.56
C ASN A 60 -19.40 15.54 -1.13
N LYS A 61 -19.56 16.77 -0.62
CA LYS A 61 -20.72 17.64 -0.92
C LYS A 61 -20.63 18.46 -2.22
N TYR A 62 -19.44 18.71 -2.75
CA TYR A 62 -19.21 19.69 -3.82
C TYR A 62 -18.69 19.02 -5.09
N ILE A 63 -19.58 18.31 -5.80
CA ILE A 63 -19.24 17.42 -6.90
C ILE A 63 -20.26 17.58 -8.05
N PRO A 64 -19.82 17.60 -9.33
CA PRO A 64 -20.73 17.57 -10.46
C PRO A 64 -21.42 16.21 -10.60
N THR A 65 -22.68 16.18 -11.05
CA THR A 65 -23.44 14.94 -11.30
C THR A 65 -23.04 14.22 -12.58
N LYS A 66 -22.27 14.89 -13.44
CA LYS A 66 -21.81 14.44 -14.75
C LYS A 66 -20.33 14.78 -14.95
N ILE A 67 -19.68 14.03 -15.82
CA ILE A 67 -18.30 14.31 -16.26
C ILE A 67 -18.17 13.99 -17.74
N ASN A 68 -17.43 14.83 -18.47
CA ASN A 68 -17.28 14.67 -19.91
C ASN A 68 -15.95 13.97 -20.23
N LEU A 69 -16.04 12.86 -20.98
CA LEU A 69 -14.89 12.09 -21.43
C LEU A 69 -14.93 11.99 -22.96
N HIS A 70 -13.76 11.94 -23.58
CA HIS A 70 -13.62 11.56 -24.98
C HIS A 70 -13.24 10.08 -25.08
N ASP A 71 -13.80 9.36 -26.04
CA ASP A 71 -13.35 8.01 -26.41
C ASP A 71 -12.41 8.10 -27.62
N HIS A 72 -11.16 7.69 -27.44
CA HIS A 72 -10.17 7.56 -28.50
C HIS A 72 -9.62 6.13 -28.48
N ASN A 73 -9.89 5.37 -29.53
CA ASN A 73 -9.51 3.95 -29.66
C ASN A 73 -10.01 3.04 -28.52
N GLY A 74 -11.15 3.35 -27.89
CA GLY A 74 -11.69 2.61 -26.74
C GLY A 74 -11.05 2.98 -25.39
N ILE A 75 -10.28 4.07 -25.34
CA ILE A 75 -9.63 4.60 -24.15
C ILE A 75 -10.38 5.87 -23.73
N ALA A 76 -10.70 5.98 -22.44
CA ALA A 76 -11.27 7.20 -21.88
C ALA A 76 -10.19 8.27 -21.69
N TYR A 77 -10.31 9.37 -22.43
CA TYR A 77 -9.53 10.59 -22.28
C TYR A 77 -10.36 11.67 -21.57
N ILE A 78 -9.70 12.54 -20.80
CA ILE A 78 -10.31 13.68 -20.10
C ILE A 78 -9.46 14.93 -20.30
N GLY A 79 -10.12 16.08 -20.48
CA GLY A 79 -9.46 17.39 -20.52
C GLY A 79 -8.92 17.76 -19.14
N VAL A 80 -7.72 18.36 -19.06
CA VAL A 80 -7.09 18.73 -17.79
C VAL A 80 -7.98 19.66 -16.97
N LYS A 81 -8.68 20.59 -17.61
CA LYS A 81 -9.63 21.52 -16.96
C LYS A 81 -10.86 20.81 -16.41
N GLU A 82 -11.37 19.80 -17.11
CA GLU A 82 -12.50 18.99 -16.66
C GLU A 82 -12.11 18.08 -15.48
N PHE A 83 -10.93 17.47 -15.55
CA PHE A 83 -10.36 16.67 -14.44
C PHE A 83 -10.22 17.51 -13.17
N LEU A 84 -9.63 18.71 -13.27
CA LEU A 84 -9.46 19.62 -12.12
C LEU A 84 -10.81 20.03 -11.50
N LYS A 85 -11.81 20.41 -12.31
CA LYS A 85 -13.19 20.69 -11.83
C LYS A 85 -13.82 19.48 -11.14
N SER A 86 -13.62 18.28 -11.68
CA SER A 86 -14.19 17.03 -11.15
C SER A 86 -13.65 16.63 -9.77
N LEU A 87 -12.66 17.38 -9.27
CA LEU A 87 -12.00 17.18 -7.98
C LEU A 87 -12.04 18.43 -7.08
N ASP A 88 -12.79 19.49 -7.44
CA ASP A 88 -12.79 20.72 -6.64
C ASP A 88 -13.30 20.45 -5.20
N GLY A 89 -12.76 21.21 -4.25
CA GLY A 89 -12.91 20.92 -2.82
C GLY A 89 -11.99 19.81 -2.29
N LEU A 90 -11.65 18.78 -3.08
CA LEU A 90 -10.54 17.86 -2.74
C LEU A 90 -9.19 18.48 -3.10
N ILE A 91 -9.09 19.06 -4.30
CA ILE A 91 -8.02 19.97 -4.70
C ILE A 91 -8.50 21.43 -4.59
N SER A 92 -7.57 22.37 -4.60
CA SER A 92 -7.86 23.81 -4.45
C SER A 92 -7.91 24.51 -5.80
N PHE A 93 -8.79 24.04 -6.69
CA PHE A 93 -8.91 24.62 -8.03
C PHE A 93 -9.59 25.99 -7.95
N SER A 94 -10.64 26.10 -7.14
CA SER A 94 -11.12 27.38 -6.64
C SER A 94 -10.14 27.97 -5.61
N LYS A 95 -9.93 29.29 -5.63
CA LYS A 95 -9.12 29.99 -4.61
C LYS A 95 -9.79 29.92 -3.25
N ILE A 96 -9.10 29.38 -2.25
CA ILE A 96 -9.65 29.12 -0.91
C ILE A 96 -8.73 29.58 0.22
N LYS A 97 -9.34 29.89 1.37
CA LYS A 97 -8.65 30.09 2.65
C LYS A 97 -8.92 28.88 3.54
N VAL A 98 -7.86 28.16 3.90
CA VAL A 98 -7.93 26.89 4.64
C VAL A 98 -7.36 27.09 6.04
N ARG A 99 -8.12 26.78 7.10
CA ARG A 99 -7.61 26.70 8.48
C ARG A 99 -7.27 25.24 8.80
N PRO A 100 -6.02 24.89 9.16
CA PRO A 100 -5.70 23.54 9.61
C PRO A 100 -6.40 23.21 10.93
N TYR A 101 -6.81 21.94 11.06
CA TYR A 101 -7.70 21.45 12.13
C TYR A 101 -7.13 21.57 13.56
N GLN A 102 -5.84 21.89 13.71
CA GLN A 102 -5.16 22.04 15.00
C GLN A 102 -4.72 23.48 15.34
N ASN A 103 -4.89 24.46 14.44
CA ASN A 103 -4.46 25.85 14.67
C ASN A 103 -5.50 26.86 14.14
N ALA A 104 -6.50 27.17 14.97
CA ALA A 104 -7.62 28.03 14.62
C ALA A 104 -7.23 29.47 14.19
N ASN A 105 -6.05 29.94 14.61
CA ASN A 105 -5.53 31.28 14.33
C ASN A 105 -4.69 31.37 13.05
N PHE A 106 -4.31 30.23 12.44
CA PHE A 106 -3.52 30.18 11.21
C PHE A 106 -4.40 29.76 10.02
N TYR A 107 -4.15 30.39 8.87
CA TYR A 107 -4.72 30.00 7.59
C TYR A 107 -3.65 29.90 6.49
N LYS A 108 -3.83 28.91 5.62
CA LYS A 108 -3.17 28.77 4.32
C LYS A 108 -4.11 29.36 3.27
N GLU A 109 -3.71 30.42 2.57
CA GLU A 109 -4.38 30.78 1.31
C GLU A 109 -3.79 29.93 0.19
N LYS A 110 -4.63 29.45 -0.72
CA LYS A 110 -4.17 28.63 -1.84
C LYS A 110 -4.99 28.83 -3.11
N GLU A 111 -4.30 28.75 -4.23
CA GLU A 111 -4.81 29.03 -5.57
C GLU A 111 -4.09 28.12 -6.58
N ILE A 112 -4.84 27.37 -7.40
CA ILE A 112 -4.29 26.60 -8.53
C ILE A 112 -4.74 27.25 -9.84
N SER A 113 -3.85 28.00 -10.50
CA SER A 113 -4.16 28.62 -11.79
C SER A 113 -4.06 27.60 -12.92
N TYR A 114 -5.09 27.48 -13.77
CA TYR A 114 -5.01 26.79 -15.07
C TYR A 114 -4.81 27.82 -16.19
N ASN A 115 -3.87 27.56 -17.09
CA ASN A 115 -3.68 28.32 -18.33
C ASN A 115 -3.44 27.36 -19.50
N TYR A 116 -4.19 27.51 -20.59
CA TYR A 116 -3.99 26.79 -21.85
C TYR A 116 -3.52 27.76 -22.94
N LYS A 117 -2.51 27.36 -23.71
CA LYS A 117 -2.02 28.13 -24.86
C LYS A 117 -1.47 27.20 -25.95
N ASN A 118 -2.18 27.14 -27.08
CA ASN A 118 -1.84 26.42 -28.31
C ASN A 118 -1.68 24.90 -28.16
N ASN A 119 -0.54 24.46 -27.60
CA ASN A 119 -0.16 23.06 -27.41
C ASN A 119 0.33 22.79 -25.97
N LYS A 120 0.08 23.71 -25.04
CA LYS A 120 0.51 23.61 -23.64
C LYS A 120 -0.62 23.91 -22.67
N VAL A 121 -0.70 23.12 -21.59
CA VAL A 121 -1.39 23.49 -20.34
C VAL A 121 -0.32 23.75 -19.28
N VAL A 122 -0.42 24.88 -18.59
CA VAL A 122 0.41 25.22 -17.44
C VAL A 122 -0.48 25.35 -16.22
N LEU A 123 -0.13 24.62 -15.16
CA LEU A 123 -0.73 24.72 -13.84
C LEU A 123 0.30 25.32 -12.87
N ASN A 124 -0.12 26.29 -12.05
CA ASN A 124 0.70 26.80 -10.94
C ASN A 124 -0.08 26.61 -9.64
N SER A 125 0.49 25.92 -8.66
CA SER A 125 -0.02 25.86 -7.29
C SER A 125 0.73 26.88 -6.44
N ILE A 126 0.02 27.92 -5.98
CA ILE A 126 0.57 28.96 -5.12
C ILE A 126 -0.10 28.88 -3.75
N SER A 127 0.71 28.76 -2.71
CA SER A 127 0.25 28.60 -1.33
C SER A 127 0.95 29.61 -0.41
N LYS A 128 0.17 30.42 0.32
CA LYS A 128 0.66 31.47 1.24
C LYS A 128 0.32 31.14 2.69
N TYR A 129 1.31 31.27 3.58
CA TYR A 129 1.25 30.87 4.97
C TYR A 129 1.20 32.11 5.89
N SER A 130 0.06 32.35 6.53
CA SER A 130 -0.17 33.54 7.38
C SER A 130 0.64 33.65 8.68
N ASN A 131 1.33 32.59 9.12
CA ASN A 131 2.12 32.59 10.35
C ASN A 131 3.59 33.01 10.15
N ASN A 132 4.11 32.98 8.92
CA ASN A 132 5.52 33.24 8.61
C ASN A 132 5.75 33.90 7.26
N ASN A 133 4.68 34.33 6.57
CA ASN A 133 4.69 34.87 5.20
C ASN A 133 5.35 33.98 4.14
N LYS A 134 5.62 32.70 4.44
CA LYS A 134 6.18 31.75 3.47
C LYS A 134 5.20 31.59 2.31
N THR A 135 5.71 31.70 1.10
CA THR A 135 4.98 31.36 -0.12
C THR A 135 5.68 30.18 -0.78
N THR A 136 4.94 29.12 -1.11
CA THR A 136 5.41 28.10 -2.06
C THR A 136 4.77 28.36 -3.42
N ASN A 137 5.51 28.06 -4.49
CA ASN A 137 5.07 28.18 -5.87
C ASN A 137 5.62 26.95 -6.60
N TYR A 138 4.73 26.11 -7.10
CA TYR A 138 5.06 24.88 -7.83
C TYR A 138 4.35 24.87 -9.17
N GLN A 139 5.04 24.48 -10.23
CA GLN A 139 4.51 24.47 -11.60
C GLN A 139 4.50 23.06 -12.20
N LEU A 140 3.44 22.77 -12.95
CA LEU A 140 3.33 21.62 -13.84
C LEU A 140 2.97 22.11 -15.25
N GLU A 141 3.74 21.69 -16.25
CA GLU A 141 3.47 21.93 -17.67
C GLU A 141 3.16 20.60 -18.38
N ILE A 142 2.15 20.59 -19.25
CA ILE A 142 1.82 19.50 -20.16
C ILE A 142 2.00 20.05 -21.57
N ASP A 143 2.90 19.45 -22.36
CA ASP A 143 3.21 19.87 -23.74
C ASP A 143 2.82 18.76 -24.72
N SER A 144 1.81 18.99 -25.55
CA SER A 144 1.31 18.01 -26.54
C SER A 144 2.17 17.89 -27.79
N LYS A 145 2.99 18.91 -28.12
CA LYS A 145 3.93 18.85 -29.25
C LYS A 145 5.12 17.95 -28.90
N ASN A 146 5.67 18.13 -27.70
CA ASN A 146 6.80 17.34 -27.20
C ASN A 146 6.36 16.04 -26.51
N LYS A 147 5.06 15.88 -26.22
CA LYS A 147 4.46 14.79 -25.44
C LYS A 147 5.13 14.57 -24.09
N THR A 148 5.37 15.66 -23.38
CA THR A 148 6.00 15.65 -22.04
C THR A 148 5.07 16.23 -21.00
N ILE A 149 5.20 15.74 -19.76
CA ILE A 149 4.67 16.42 -18.57
C ILE A 149 5.87 16.75 -17.69
N THR A 150 6.02 18.03 -17.37
CA THR A 150 7.17 18.60 -16.67
C THR A 150 6.70 19.18 -15.35
N VAL A 151 7.40 18.86 -14.25
CA VAL A 151 7.02 19.31 -12.90
C VAL A 151 8.23 19.90 -12.17
N SER A 152 8.07 21.11 -11.61
CA SER A 152 9.15 21.85 -10.96
C SER A 152 9.57 21.28 -9.59
N ASP A 153 8.75 20.41 -9.00
CA ASP A 153 9.00 19.79 -7.70
C ASP A 153 8.06 18.58 -7.50
N ASN A 154 8.48 17.59 -6.72
CA ASN A 154 7.58 16.49 -6.34
C ASN A 154 6.48 16.97 -5.37
N ASP A 155 6.78 18.01 -4.59
CA ASP A 155 5.83 18.66 -3.68
C ASP A 155 4.57 19.19 -4.40
N PHE A 156 4.61 19.45 -5.71
CA PHE A 156 3.41 19.85 -6.48
C PHE A 156 2.25 18.89 -6.22
N PHE A 157 2.51 17.58 -6.27
CA PHE A 157 1.48 16.55 -6.14
C PHE A 157 0.91 16.39 -4.73
N THR A 158 1.52 16.96 -3.70
CA THR A 158 0.94 17.03 -2.34
C THR A 158 0.36 18.41 -2.06
N ASP A 159 0.98 19.48 -2.55
CA ASP A 159 0.47 20.85 -2.37
C ASP A 159 -0.90 21.03 -3.01
N ILE A 160 -1.19 20.41 -4.17
CA ILE A 160 -2.47 20.54 -4.89
C ILE A 160 -3.72 20.11 -4.10
N PHE A 161 -3.61 19.35 -3.01
CA PHE A 161 -4.76 19.03 -2.15
C PHE A 161 -5.19 20.20 -1.26
N THR A 162 -6.50 20.31 -1.02
CA THR A 162 -7.10 21.33 -0.13
C THR A 162 -6.75 21.07 1.33
N PHE A 163 -6.72 19.80 1.74
CA PHE A 163 -6.05 19.34 2.95
C PHE A 163 -5.18 18.14 2.58
N TYR A 164 -3.86 18.29 2.70
CA TYR A 164 -2.94 17.15 2.80
C TYR A 164 -2.59 16.96 4.27
N ARG A 165 -2.67 15.73 4.76
CA ARG A 165 -2.38 15.35 6.16
C ARG A 165 -1.90 13.91 6.20
N ARG A 166 -0.82 13.63 6.93
CA ARG A 166 -0.32 12.27 7.17
C ARG A 166 -1.17 11.55 8.21
N GLY A 167 -1.27 10.22 8.12
CA GLY A 167 -1.96 9.42 9.13
C GLY A 167 -1.25 9.44 10.49
N GLU A 168 0.07 9.64 10.47
CA GLU A 168 0.92 9.76 11.67
C GLU A 168 0.63 11.02 12.50
N GLU A 169 -0.04 12.04 11.95
CA GLU A 169 -0.38 13.28 12.65
C GLU A 169 -1.56 13.13 13.65
N ASP A 170 -2.22 11.97 13.69
CA ASP A 170 -3.21 11.61 14.72
C ASP A 170 -2.60 10.84 15.92
N LEU A 171 -1.28 10.59 15.90
CA LEU A 171 -0.56 9.81 16.90
C LEU A 171 0.21 10.70 17.90
N ASN A 172 0.84 10.06 18.89
CA ASN A 172 1.58 10.73 19.96
C ASN A 172 3.00 11.11 19.52
N ILE A 173 3.11 11.83 18.39
CA ILE A 173 4.37 12.15 17.70
C ILE A 173 4.40 13.62 17.28
N ASP A 174 5.59 14.21 17.32
CA ASP A 174 5.92 15.52 16.78
C ASP A 174 7.00 15.40 15.69
N PHE A 175 6.69 15.85 14.48
CA PHE A 175 7.67 16.00 13.38
C PHE A 175 8.36 17.36 13.53
N LEU A 176 9.57 17.38 14.10
CA LEU A 176 10.28 18.60 14.50
C LEU A 176 11.02 19.28 13.34
N ASN A 177 11.53 18.50 12.38
CA ASN A 177 12.20 19.03 11.19
C ASN A 177 12.11 18.05 10.01
N THR A 178 12.21 18.58 8.78
CA THR A 178 12.44 17.82 7.56
C THR A 178 13.58 18.47 6.78
N GLU A 179 14.64 17.72 6.54
CA GLU A 179 15.84 18.12 5.80
C GLU A 179 15.86 17.37 4.45
N ILE A 180 16.09 18.09 3.36
CA ILE A 180 16.26 17.54 2.01
C ILE A 180 17.73 17.66 1.63
N VAL A 181 18.44 16.55 1.57
CA VAL A 181 19.92 16.51 1.45
C VAL A 181 20.37 16.86 0.03
N ASN A 182 19.62 16.44 -1.00
CA ASN A 182 19.92 16.70 -2.41
C ASN A 182 18.65 17.06 -3.19
N LYS A 183 18.20 18.31 -3.10
CA LYS A 183 16.95 18.75 -3.75
C LYS A 183 17.08 18.79 -5.28
N ASN A 184 16.59 17.74 -5.95
CA ASN A 184 16.37 17.73 -7.39
C ASN A 184 15.02 18.40 -7.71
N LYS A 185 15.02 19.35 -8.67
CA LYS A 185 13.91 20.30 -8.91
C LYS A 185 13.23 20.11 -10.28
N HIS A 186 13.27 18.90 -10.82
CA HIS A 186 12.67 18.63 -12.13
C HIS A 186 12.28 17.17 -12.28
N ILE A 187 11.02 16.92 -12.63
CA ILE A 187 10.51 15.63 -13.08
C ILE A 187 10.02 15.81 -14.52
N VAL A 188 10.47 14.96 -15.44
CA VAL A 188 9.98 14.92 -16.82
C VAL A 188 9.41 13.54 -17.10
N PHE A 189 8.11 13.48 -17.31
CA PHE A 189 7.39 12.31 -17.80
C PHE A 189 7.35 12.38 -19.34
N ASP A 190 8.30 11.71 -20.00
CA ASP A 190 8.26 11.51 -21.45
C ASP A 190 7.20 10.47 -21.80
N LEU A 191 6.07 10.90 -22.38
CA LEU A 191 4.99 10.02 -22.82
C LEU A 191 5.28 9.38 -24.19
N ASN A 192 6.12 10.02 -25.00
CA ASN A 192 6.54 9.50 -26.31
C ASN A 192 7.38 8.22 -26.16
N LYS A 193 8.23 8.13 -25.12
CA LYS A 193 8.96 6.90 -24.75
C LYS A 193 8.04 5.68 -24.62
N TYR A 194 6.77 5.85 -24.24
CA TYR A 194 5.80 4.76 -24.06
C TYR A 194 4.74 4.69 -25.16
N GLY A 195 4.77 5.59 -26.15
CA GLY A 195 3.76 5.67 -27.20
C GLY A 195 2.38 6.06 -26.66
N ILE A 196 2.34 6.90 -25.63
CA ILE A 196 1.12 7.48 -25.06
C ILE A 196 0.87 8.84 -25.73
N GLU A 197 -0.39 9.13 -26.05
CA GLU A 197 -0.80 10.31 -26.79
C GLU A 197 -1.38 11.39 -25.87
N ILE A 198 -1.32 12.64 -26.33
CA ILE A 198 -2.00 13.80 -25.74
C ILE A 198 -2.85 14.39 -26.86
N LEU A 199 -4.17 14.47 -26.65
CA LEU A 199 -5.10 15.00 -27.66
C LEU A 199 -5.37 16.49 -27.37
N ASN A 200 -5.86 17.24 -28.37
CA ASN A 200 -6.06 18.69 -28.30
C ASN A 200 -7.33 19.07 -29.08
N ASP A 201 -8.21 19.88 -28.48
CA ASP A 201 -9.46 20.36 -29.10
C ASP A 201 -9.49 21.89 -29.31
N GLN A 202 -8.32 22.53 -29.29
CA GLN A 202 -8.12 23.99 -29.30
C GLN A 202 -8.54 24.72 -28.00
N ASN A 203 -9.05 24.02 -26.98
CA ASN A 203 -9.55 24.60 -25.73
C ASN A 203 -8.89 23.99 -24.46
N ASP A 204 -8.53 22.72 -24.52
CA ASP A 204 -7.85 21.94 -23.47
C ASP A 204 -6.89 20.90 -24.08
N LEU A 205 -6.01 20.34 -23.25
CA LEU A 205 -5.28 19.11 -23.58
C LEU A 205 -5.92 17.93 -22.87
N TYR A 206 -5.98 16.80 -23.56
CA TYR A 206 -6.64 15.60 -23.08
C TYR A 206 -5.62 14.49 -22.83
N LEU A 207 -5.69 13.90 -21.64
CA LEU A 207 -4.88 12.76 -21.23
C LEU A 207 -5.77 11.54 -20.94
N PRO A 208 -5.26 10.31 -21.07
CA PRO A 208 -5.98 9.12 -20.60
C PRO A 208 -6.34 9.26 -19.12
N LEU A 209 -7.59 8.97 -18.77
CA LEU A 209 -8.12 9.23 -17.42
C LEU A 209 -7.29 8.55 -16.32
N VAL A 210 -6.85 7.30 -16.54
CA VAL A 210 -6.00 6.60 -15.56
C VAL A 210 -4.61 7.22 -15.42
N LEU A 211 -4.06 7.84 -16.47
CA LEU A 211 -2.74 8.50 -16.43
C LEU A 211 -2.81 9.79 -15.58
N ILE A 212 -3.76 10.67 -15.88
CA ILE A 212 -3.92 11.93 -15.13
C ILE A 212 -4.39 11.65 -13.69
N ASN A 213 -5.24 10.64 -13.48
CA ASN A 213 -5.57 10.14 -12.15
C ASN A 213 -4.31 9.68 -11.39
N GLN A 214 -3.45 8.83 -11.98
CA GLN A 214 -2.23 8.38 -11.32
C GLN A 214 -1.27 9.54 -11.03
N LEU A 215 -1.07 10.45 -11.97
CA LEU A 215 -0.19 11.62 -11.77
C LEU A 215 -0.66 12.48 -10.58
N PHE A 216 -1.92 12.92 -10.59
CA PHE A 216 -2.42 13.90 -9.62
C PHE A 216 -2.89 13.28 -8.30
N LEU A 217 -3.34 12.02 -8.29
CA LEU A 217 -3.93 11.37 -7.11
C LEU A 217 -3.09 10.24 -6.51
N ASN A 218 -1.88 9.93 -6.99
CA ASN A 218 -1.01 8.89 -6.40
C ASN A 218 -0.66 9.10 -4.90
N GLN A 219 -0.80 10.31 -4.35
CA GLN A 219 -0.62 10.57 -2.90
C GLN A 219 -1.95 10.69 -2.12
N SER A 220 -3.07 10.28 -2.72
CA SER A 220 -4.42 10.37 -2.17
C SER A 220 -5.07 8.99 -1.98
N ASN A 221 -5.77 8.81 -0.86
CA ASN A 221 -6.66 7.67 -0.65
C ASN A 221 -7.88 7.69 -1.60
N VAL A 222 -8.24 8.87 -2.10
CA VAL A 222 -9.38 9.12 -3.01
C VAL A 222 -8.92 9.14 -4.47
N GLN A 223 -9.68 8.47 -5.35
CA GLN A 223 -9.37 8.23 -6.76
C GLN A 223 -10.63 8.30 -7.65
N LEU A 224 -10.44 8.49 -8.96
CA LEU A 224 -11.46 8.29 -9.99
C LEU A 224 -11.33 6.90 -10.62
N TYR A 225 -12.45 6.17 -10.72
CA TYR A 225 -12.52 4.86 -11.37
C TYR A 225 -13.61 4.84 -12.44
N PHE A 226 -13.22 4.74 -13.71
CA PHE A 226 -14.15 4.59 -14.82
C PHE A 226 -14.43 3.12 -15.09
N ASN A 227 -15.71 2.75 -15.17
CA ASN A 227 -16.15 1.37 -15.43
C ASN A 227 -16.81 1.19 -16.81
N GLY A 228 -16.58 2.13 -17.72
CA GLY A 228 -17.23 2.20 -19.04
C GLY A 228 -18.65 2.75 -19.05
N GLN A 229 -19.35 2.73 -17.92
CA GLN A 229 -20.70 3.27 -17.76
C GLN A 229 -20.73 4.57 -16.93
N SER A 230 -19.86 4.68 -15.93
CA SER A 230 -19.79 5.80 -14.98
C SER A 230 -18.35 6.03 -14.53
N VAL A 231 -18.05 7.26 -14.08
CA VAL A 231 -16.83 7.57 -13.31
C VAL A 231 -17.21 7.59 -11.84
N ASN A 232 -16.44 6.87 -11.02
CA ASN A 232 -16.71 6.67 -9.61
C ASN A 232 -15.60 7.33 -8.79
N LEU A 233 -15.93 8.37 -8.02
CA LEU A 233 -15.04 8.92 -7.00
C LEU A 233 -15.13 8.03 -5.76
N PHE A 234 -14.07 7.31 -5.45
CA PHE A 234 -14.04 6.32 -4.37
C PHE A 234 -12.78 6.48 -3.51
N ALA A 235 -12.76 5.85 -2.34
CA ALA A 235 -11.59 5.81 -1.46
C ALA A 235 -11.11 4.37 -1.28
N TYR A 236 -9.82 4.10 -1.51
CA TYR A 236 -9.25 2.74 -1.42
C TYR A 236 -9.56 2.09 -0.06
N SER A 237 -9.28 2.79 1.05
CA SER A 237 -9.52 2.24 2.40
C SER A 237 -10.99 2.00 2.74
N LYS A 238 -11.93 2.75 2.13
CA LYS A 238 -13.38 2.56 2.32
C LYS A 238 -13.91 1.38 1.49
N THR A 239 -13.45 1.28 0.24
CA THR A 239 -14.02 0.40 -0.79
C THR A 239 -13.35 -0.98 -0.83
N LEU A 240 -12.02 -1.07 -0.79
CA LEU A 240 -11.32 -2.35 -0.96
C LEU A 240 -11.62 -3.35 0.17
N GLY A 241 -11.86 -2.86 1.40
CA GLY A 241 -12.26 -3.68 2.54
C GLY A 241 -13.72 -4.13 2.55
N LYS A 242 -14.52 -3.84 1.50
CA LYS A 242 -15.96 -4.12 1.46
C LYS A 242 -16.42 -4.67 0.11
N VAL A 243 -16.72 -5.97 0.08
CA VAL A 243 -17.18 -6.72 -1.12
C VAL A 243 -18.33 -6.01 -1.85
N GLU A 244 -19.29 -5.43 -1.13
CA GLU A 244 -20.42 -4.75 -1.78
C GLU A 244 -20.02 -3.44 -2.47
N LEU A 245 -19.07 -2.68 -1.90
CA LEU A 245 -18.54 -1.48 -2.55
C LEU A 245 -17.62 -1.85 -3.74
N LEU A 246 -16.91 -2.98 -3.66
CA LEU A 246 -16.17 -3.54 -4.81
C LEU A 246 -17.10 -3.93 -5.97
N LYS A 247 -18.23 -4.58 -5.67
CA LYS A 247 -19.27 -4.86 -6.68
C LYS A 247 -19.81 -3.56 -7.29
N GLN A 248 -20.19 -2.59 -6.45
CA GLN A 248 -20.74 -1.31 -6.90
C GLN A 248 -19.76 -0.55 -7.81
N LEU A 249 -18.48 -0.47 -7.43
CA LEU A 249 -17.42 0.16 -8.22
C LEU A 249 -17.30 -0.45 -9.62
N LYS A 250 -17.36 -1.79 -9.70
CA LYS A 250 -17.26 -2.55 -10.95
C LYS A 250 -18.55 -2.62 -11.77
N HIS A 251 -19.72 -2.34 -11.18
CA HIS A 251 -21.00 -2.64 -11.79
C HIS A 251 -21.24 -1.82 -13.07
N SER A 252 -21.32 -2.53 -14.19
CA SER A 252 -21.38 -1.94 -15.53
C SER A 252 -22.00 -2.93 -16.51
N TYR A 253 -22.69 -2.44 -17.54
CA TYR A 253 -23.14 -3.29 -18.66
C TYR A 253 -21.99 -4.08 -19.32
N LEU A 254 -20.75 -3.58 -19.23
CA LEU A 254 -19.55 -4.24 -19.72
C LEU A 254 -19.16 -5.50 -18.93
N ASN A 255 -19.68 -5.71 -17.71
CA ASN A 255 -19.47 -6.97 -16.99
C ASN A 255 -19.98 -8.18 -17.78
N ASN A 256 -20.97 -7.99 -18.66
CA ASN A 256 -21.52 -9.06 -19.50
C ASN A 256 -20.85 -9.18 -20.89
N GLN A 257 -19.78 -8.42 -21.16
CA GLN A 257 -19.08 -8.47 -22.45
C GLN A 257 -17.83 -9.35 -22.41
N ASN A 258 -17.77 -10.31 -23.33
CA ASN A 258 -16.67 -11.29 -23.45
C ASN A 258 -15.43 -10.74 -24.19
N HIS A 259 -15.33 -9.41 -24.40
CA HIS A 259 -14.26 -8.79 -25.18
C HIS A 259 -13.85 -7.42 -24.61
N ILE A 260 -12.59 -7.28 -24.20
CA ILE A 260 -11.94 -5.98 -23.96
C ILE A 260 -11.52 -5.39 -25.32
N PRO A 261 -11.84 -4.12 -25.64
CA PRO A 261 -11.39 -3.46 -26.86
C PRO A 261 -9.88 -3.58 -27.10
N ALA A 262 -9.49 -3.84 -28.35
CA ALA A 262 -8.08 -4.04 -28.71
C ALA A 262 -7.18 -2.84 -28.36
N GLY A 263 -7.64 -1.62 -28.61
CA GLY A 263 -6.90 -0.39 -28.25
C GLY A 263 -6.73 -0.19 -26.75
N LEU A 264 -7.69 -0.63 -25.93
CA LEU A 264 -7.59 -0.55 -24.47
C LEU A 264 -6.54 -1.53 -23.90
N LYS A 265 -6.43 -2.74 -24.48
CA LYS A 265 -5.36 -3.70 -24.14
C LYS A 265 -3.99 -3.23 -24.60
N ASP A 266 -3.90 -2.64 -25.79
CA ASP A 266 -2.66 -2.04 -26.32
C ASP A 266 -2.20 -0.86 -25.45
N PHE A 267 -3.14 -0.01 -25.01
CA PHE A 267 -2.85 1.07 -24.06
C PHE A 267 -2.46 0.54 -22.67
N GLN A 268 -3.05 -0.54 -22.16
CA GLN A 268 -2.59 -1.17 -20.91
C GLN A 268 -1.15 -1.68 -21.00
N TYR A 269 -0.78 -2.33 -22.11
CA TYR A 269 0.59 -2.73 -22.37
C TYR A 269 1.57 -1.53 -22.34
N LYS A 270 1.25 -0.45 -23.06
CA LYS A 270 2.05 0.79 -23.06
C LYS A 270 2.14 1.44 -21.68
N TYR A 271 1.00 1.54 -20.99
CA TYR A 271 0.85 2.19 -19.69
C TYR A 271 1.56 1.44 -18.56
N LEU A 272 1.62 0.10 -18.58
CA LEU A 272 2.37 -0.68 -17.59
C LEU A 272 3.86 -0.27 -17.55
N GLY A 273 4.49 -0.08 -18.71
CA GLY A 273 5.88 0.40 -18.79
C GLY A 273 6.05 1.80 -18.19
N PHE A 274 5.11 2.70 -18.46
CA PHE A 274 5.10 4.05 -17.88
C PHE A 274 4.92 4.02 -16.35
N LEU A 275 3.92 3.27 -15.88
CA LEU A 275 3.52 3.18 -14.48
C LEU A 275 4.67 2.65 -13.61
N PHE A 276 5.34 1.58 -14.03
CA PHE A 276 6.43 1.00 -13.25
C PHE A 276 7.69 1.85 -13.27
N ASP A 277 8.15 2.32 -14.45
CA ASP A 277 9.33 3.19 -14.55
C ASP A 277 9.22 4.41 -13.63
N HIS A 278 8.03 5.02 -13.53
CA HIS A 278 7.83 6.23 -12.75
C HIS A 278 7.43 5.96 -11.29
N PHE A 279 6.43 5.11 -11.01
CA PHE A 279 5.79 5.01 -9.69
C PHE A 279 6.24 3.84 -8.81
N TYR A 280 6.76 2.75 -9.40
CA TYR A 280 7.22 1.58 -8.64
C TYR A 280 8.59 1.85 -7.99
N GLY A 281 8.69 1.73 -6.67
CA GLY A 281 9.87 2.11 -5.88
C GLY A 281 11.09 1.21 -6.09
N ILE A 282 10.87 -0.08 -6.34
CA ILE A 282 11.94 -1.02 -6.67
C ILE A 282 12.31 -0.78 -8.14
N LYS A 283 13.34 0.04 -8.38
CA LYS A 283 13.85 0.30 -9.74
C LYS A 283 14.78 -0.82 -10.19
N LEU A 284 14.87 -0.96 -11.51
CA LEU A 284 15.90 -1.76 -12.16
C LEU A 284 17.26 -1.04 -12.10
N ASP A 285 18.34 -1.80 -12.34
CA ASP A 285 19.69 -1.30 -12.62
C ASP A 285 19.71 -0.17 -13.64
N LYS A 286 20.80 0.61 -13.57
CA LYS A 286 21.02 1.81 -14.40
C LYS A 286 20.76 1.52 -15.88
N ASN A 287 19.86 2.29 -16.47
CA ASN A 287 19.41 2.28 -17.87
C ASN A 287 18.40 1.18 -18.27
N ALA A 288 18.08 0.21 -17.41
CA ALA A 288 17.01 -0.76 -17.70
C ALA A 288 15.60 -0.17 -17.47
N SER A 289 14.59 -0.67 -18.19
CA SER A 289 13.20 -0.18 -18.08
C SER A 289 12.16 -1.30 -18.03
N TYR A 290 11.07 -1.07 -17.31
CA TYR A 290 9.96 -2.01 -17.19
C TYR A 290 9.18 -2.18 -18.50
N LYS A 291 9.24 -1.19 -19.40
CA LYS A 291 8.70 -1.31 -20.76
C LYS A 291 9.31 -2.52 -21.49
N ASP A 292 10.60 -2.76 -21.30
CA ASP A 292 11.31 -3.85 -21.98
C ASP A 292 11.02 -5.23 -21.37
N LEU A 293 10.69 -5.27 -20.07
CA LEU A 293 10.09 -6.45 -19.43
C LEU A 293 8.70 -6.74 -20.02
N PHE A 294 7.79 -5.77 -19.99
CA PHE A 294 6.41 -5.98 -20.43
C PHE A 294 6.28 -6.25 -21.94
N LYS A 295 7.22 -5.77 -22.77
CA LYS A 295 7.33 -6.14 -24.19
C LYS A 295 7.43 -7.66 -24.40
N LYS A 296 8.11 -8.38 -23.49
CA LYS A 296 8.21 -9.86 -23.54
C LYS A 296 6.86 -10.57 -23.30
N TYR A 297 5.90 -9.86 -22.69
CA TYR A 297 4.55 -10.35 -22.39
C TYR A 297 3.46 -9.73 -23.27
N GLU A 298 3.80 -8.86 -24.24
CA GLU A 298 2.86 -8.11 -25.08
C GLU A 298 1.75 -9.00 -25.67
N LYS A 299 2.11 -10.17 -26.23
CA LYS A 299 1.16 -11.11 -26.84
C LYS A 299 0.11 -11.65 -25.86
N TYR A 300 0.46 -11.77 -24.58
CA TYR A 300 -0.44 -12.25 -23.52
C TYR A 300 -1.27 -11.11 -22.93
N ILE A 301 -0.69 -9.90 -22.80
CA ILE A 301 -1.44 -8.69 -22.40
C ILE A 301 -2.50 -8.33 -23.45
N LYS A 302 -2.24 -8.57 -24.74
CA LYS A 302 -3.17 -8.27 -25.85
C LYS A 302 -4.09 -9.45 -26.24
N ALA A 303 -4.04 -10.58 -25.53
CA ALA A 303 -4.85 -11.78 -25.75
C ALA A 303 -6.33 -11.61 -25.35
N ASP A 304 -7.07 -12.71 -25.21
CA ASP A 304 -8.45 -12.72 -24.69
C ASP A 304 -8.55 -12.16 -23.26
N ASN A 305 -9.78 -11.88 -22.79
CA ASN A 305 -10.01 -11.30 -21.46
C ASN A 305 -9.39 -12.13 -20.33
N THR A 306 -9.49 -13.46 -20.39
CA THR A 306 -9.01 -14.35 -19.34
C THR A 306 -7.49 -14.33 -19.29
N THR A 307 -6.83 -14.52 -20.43
CA THR A 307 -5.37 -14.44 -20.54
C THR A 307 -4.84 -13.05 -20.18
N HIS A 308 -5.54 -11.96 -20.54
CA HIS A 308 -5.16 -10.59 -20.20
C HIS A 308 -5.11 -10.34 -18.69
N TYR A 309 -6.18 -10.70 -17.95
CA TYR A 309 -6.22 -10.53 -16.50
C TYR A 309 -5.27 -11.48 -15.76
N LEU A 310 -5.17 -12.74 -16.21
CA LEU A 310 -4.20 -13.69 -15.66
C LEU A 310 -2.75 -13.23 -15.86
N THR A 311 -2.45 -12.62 -17.00
CA THR A 311 -1.12 -12.04 -17.28
C THR A 311 -0.85 -10.84 -16.39
N SER A 312 -1.82 -9.93 -16.24
CA SER A 312 -1.68 -8.75 -15.37
C SER A 312 -1.45 -9.19 -13.92
N ARG A 313 -2.20 -10.18 -13.42
CA ARG A 313 -2.01 -10.79 -12.10
C ARG A 313 -0.63 -11.48 -11.96
N TYR A 314 -0.26 -12.33 -12.92
CA TYR A 314 1.02 -13.04 -12.95
C TYR A 314 2.22 -12.10 -12.94
N LEU A 315 2.17 -10.99 -13.69
CA LEU A 315 3.23 -10.00 -13.74
C LEU A 315 3.48 -9.32 -12.38
N ILE A 316 2.44 -9.12 -11.55
CA ILE A 316 2.60 -8.61 -10.18
C ILE A 316 3.16 -9.71 -9.26
N GLU A 317 2.58 -10.91 -9.29
CA GLU A 317 3.00 -12.03 -8.44
C GLU A 317 4.46 -12.48 -8.70
N GLN A 318 4.98 -12.27 -9.92
CA GLN A 318 6.38 -12.58 -10.28
C GLN A 318 7.43 -11.58 -9.75
N LEU A 319 7.05 -10.39 -9.27
CA LEU A 319 8.01 -9.32 -8.92
C LEU A 319 8.96 -9.70 -7.76
N ASP A 320 8.65 -10.74 -7.00
CA ASP A 320 9.29 -11.12 -5.72
C ASP A 320 9.31 -9.95 -4.69
N ASP A 321 8.34 -9.05 -4.82
CA ASP A 321 8.05 -7.98 -3.89
C ASP A 321 6.89 -8.37 -2.97
N LEU A 322 7.17 -8.41 -1.66
CA LEU A 322 6.19 -8.75 -0.61
C LEU A 322 5.18 -7.60 -0.35
N HIS A 323 5.43 -6.39 -0.84
CA HIS A 323 4.51 -5.25 -0.76
C HIS A 323 3.56 -5.14 -1.97
N SER A 324 3.90 -5.74 -3.11
CA SER A 324 3.10 -5.68 -4.34
C SER A 324 2.10 -6.82 -4.44
N SER A 325 0.88 -6.53 -4.93
CA SER A 325 -0.18 -7.53 -5.03
C SER A 325 -1.28 -7.12 -6.02
N TYR A 326 -1.96 -8.10 -6.61
CA TYR A 326 -3.12 -7.87 -7.47
C TYR A 326 -4.40 -7.83 -6.62
N LEU A 327 -5.03 -6.66 -6.50
CA LEU A 327 -6.12 -6.41 -5.52
C LEU A 327 -7.52 -6.58 -6.10
N LEU A 328 -7.72 -6.26 -7.38
CA LEU A 328 -9.02 -6.33 -8.04
C LEU A 328 -8.86 -6.57 -9.55
N THR A 329 -9.62 -7.51 -10.10
CA THR A 329 -9.76 -7.68 -11.55
C THR A 329 -10.66 -6.61 -12.17
N GLY A 330 -10.39 -6.21 -13.40
CA GLY A 330 -11.14 -5.22 -14.17
C GLY A 330 -12.58 -5.59 -14.51
N TYR A 331 -13.28 -4.64 -15.16
CA TYR A 331 -14.73 -4.65 -15.30
C TYR A 331 -15.26 -5.40 -16.53
N TYR A 332 -14.43 -5.77 -17.50
CA TYR A 332 -14.81 -6.70 -18.59
C TYR A 332 -14.69 -8.17 -18.17
N ASN A 333 -15.23 -8.52 -17.00
CA ASN A 333 -15.26 -9.90 -16.53
C ASN A 333 -16.64 -10.26 -16.00
N LYS A 334 -17.27 -11.26 -16.64
CA LYS A 334 -18.56 -11.84 -16.28
C LYS A 334 -18.45 -12.91 -15.21
N ASP A 335 -17.32 -13.60 -15.14
CA ASP A 335 -17.05 -14.67 -14.20
C ASP A 335 -15.82 -14.34 -13.32
N LEU A 336 -16.11 -13.87 -12.11
CA LEU A 336 -15.09 -13.63 -11.09
C LEU A 336 -14.41 -14.93 -10.63
N GLU A 337 -15.04 -16.09 -10.78
CA GLU A 337 -14.49 -17.34 -10.26
C GLU A 337 -13.22 -17.76 -11.02
N THR A 338 -13.25 -17.79 -12.35
CA THR A 338 -12.12 -18.28 -13.16
C THR A 338 -10.80 -17.53 -12.85
N ILE A 339 -10.81 -16.21 -12.75
CA ILE A 339 -9.58 -15.41 -12.46
C ILE A 339 -9.13 -15.55 -11.01
N ASN A 340 -10.06 -15.64 -10.07
CA ASN A 340 -9.74 -15.67 -8.63
C ASN A 340 -9.34 -17.08 -8.16
N LYS A 341 -9.95 -18.13 -8.73
CA LYS A 341 -9.62 -19.55 -8.45
C LYS A 341 -8.39 -20.03 -9.20
N ALA A 342 -7.93 -19.31 -10.24
CA ALA A 342 -6.74 -19.70 -11.00
C ALA A 342 -5.49 -19.78 -10.11
N VAL A 343 -4.89 -20.98 -10.05
CA VAL A 343 -3.61 -21.24 -9.38
C VAL A 343 -2.49 -20.96 -10.39
N LEU A 344 -1.90 -19.77 -10.28
CA LEU A 344 -0.70 -19.39 -11.02
C LEU A 344 0.53 -20.06 -10.40
N LYS A 345 1.50 -20.47 -11.22
CA LYS A 345 2.78 -20.98 -10.74
C LYS A 345 3.74 -19.80 -10.50
N THR A 346 3.54 -19.14 -9.37
CA THR A 346 4.21 -17.90 -8.95
C THR A 346 5.08 -18.11 -7.69
N THR A 347 5.79 -19.24 -7.68
CA THR A 347 6.89 -19.53 -6.75
C THR A 347 8.07 -18.62 -7.03
N THR A 348 8.46 -17.79 -6.07
CA THR A 348 9.58 -16.84 -6.17
C THR A 348 10.44 -16.87 -4.89
N PRO A 349 11.77 -16.70 -4.95
CA PRO A 349 12.67 -17.05 -3.84
C PRO A 349 12.38 -16.33 -2.51
N ARG A 350 12.14 -15.02 -2.53
CA ARG A 350 11.85 -14.24 -1.31
C ARG A 350 10.43 -14.54 -0.81
N SER A 351 9.44 -14.60 -1.70
CA SER A 351 8.06 -14.95 -1.39
C SER A 351 7.93 -16.33 -0.73
N ASP A 352 8.60 -17.35 -1.26
CA ASP A 352 8.50 -18.72 -0.74
C ASP A 352 9.31 -18.91 0.55
N ARG A 353 10.49 -18.29 0.66
CA ARG A 353 11.26 -18.20 1.91
C ARG A 353 10.43 -17.55 3.02
N PHE A 354 9.71 -16.46 2.71
CA PHE A 354 8.83 -15.75 3.63
C PHE A 354 7.63 -16.60 4.08
N LYS A 355 6.96 -17.29 3.15
CA LYS A 355 5.85 -18.23 3.47
C LYS A 355 6.32 -19.37 4.37
N ASP A 356 7.50 -19.94 4.12
CA ASP A 356 7.99 -21.08 4.91
C ASP A 356 8.38 -20.69 6.34
N ILE A 357 9.09 -19.58 6.55
CA ILE A 357 9.38 -19.10 7.91
C ILE A 357 8.11 -18.66 8.65
N ALA A 358 7.15 -18.04 7.95
CA ALA A 358 5.84 -17.70 8.53
C ALA A 358 5.13 -18.95 9.08
N ARG A 359 5.05 -20.00 8.26
CA ARG A 359 4.46 -21.29 8.61
C ARG A 359 5.17 -21.92 9.81
N ARG A 360 6.50 -21.93 9.85
CA ARG A 360 7.29 -22.48 10.97
C ARG A 360 7.08 -21.71 12.27
N LEU A 361 7.18 -20.39 12.27
CA LEU A 361 6.96 -19.55 13.46
C LEU A 361 5.52 -19.69 13.98
N SER A 362 4.54 -19.82 13.08
CA SER A 362 3.13 -19.97 13.47
C SER A 362 2.79 -21.23 14.28
N ALA A 363 3.68 -22.24 14.29
CA ALA A 363 3.52 -23.45 15.09
C ALA A 363 3.89 -23.27 16.59
N TYR A 364 4.61 -22.20 16.92
CA TYR A 364 5.12 -21.92 18.27
C TYR A 364 4.60 -20.58 18.84
N TYR A 365 4.10 -19.68 18.01
CA TYR A 365 3.64 -18.35 18.41
C TYR A 365 2.27 -18.40 19.13
N ASP A 366 2.26 -18.20 20.45
CA ASP A 366 1.02 -18.00 21.19
C ASP A 366 0.54 -16.54 21.10
N LYS A 367 -0.61 -16.35 20.42
CA LYS A 367 -1.32 -15.06 20.32
C LYS A 367 -1.75 -14.49 21.67
N GLU A 368 -1.96 -15.33 22.68
CA GLU A 368 -2.35 -14.89 24.02
C GLU A 368 -1.17 -14.27 24.78
N LEU A 369 0.07 -14.43 24.31
CA LEU A 369 1.25 -13.73 24.84
C LEU A 369 1.50 -12.37 24.18
N ASN A 370 0.69 -11.97 23.18
CA ASN A 370 0.77 -10.64 22.56
C ASN A 370 0.83 -9.53 23.61
N TYR A 371 1.89 -8.72 23.55
CA TYR A 371 2.17 -7.59 24.44
C TYR A 371 2.36 -7.93 25.93
N LYS A 372 2.41 -9.21 26.33
CA LYS A 372 2.66 -9.61 27.72
C LYS A 372 4.15 -9.81 27.98
N ASN A 373 4.53 -9.68 29.25
CA ASN A 373 5.88 -10.00 29.72
C ASN A 373 6.07 -11.52 29.82
N VAL A 374 7.05 -12.07 29.09
CA VAL A 374 7.60 -13.42 29.29
C VAL A 374 8.99 -13.27 29.91
N TYR A 375 9.17 -13.74 31.15
CA TYR A 375 10.44 -13.58 31.87
C TYR A 375 11.44 -14.71 31.57
N THR A 376 12.72 -14.35 31.54
CA THR A 376 13.82 -15.33 31.48
C THR A 376 13.95 -16.09 32.81
N PRO A 377 14.53 -17.31 32.81
CA PRO A 377 14.75 -18.08 34.05
C PRO A 377 15.46 -17.33 35.19
N ASP A 378 16.41 -16.45 34.87
CA ASP A 378 17.12 -15.60 35.83
C ASP A 378 16.36 -14.32 36.24
N ARG A 379 15.16 -14.11 35.66
CA ARG A 379 14.27 -12.95 35.83
C ARG A 379 14.94 -11.58 35.64
N LYS A 380 16.06 -11.49 34.90
CA LYS A 380 16.68 -10.19 34.57
C LYS A 380 16.14 -9.59 33.28
N THR A 381 15.55 -10.40 32.41
CA THR A 381 15.09 -10.01 31.08
C THR A 381 13.61 -10.33 30.91
N SER A 382 12.87 -9.43 30.26
CA SER A 382 11.50 -9.69 29.77
C SER A 382 11.48 -9.66 28.24
N VAL A 383 10.80 -10.63 27.64
CA VAL A 383 10.46 -10.65 26.22
C VAL A 383 9.01 -10.18 26.06
N ILE A 384 8.79 -9.21 25.17
CA ILE A 384 7.47 -8.64 24.86
C ILE A 384 7.23 -8.84 23.36
N SER A 385 6.52 -9.90 23.00
CA SER A 385 6.22 -10.29 21.62
C SER A 385 5.00 -9.55 21.07
N PHE A 386 5.06 -9.08 19.82
CA PHE A 386 3.88 -8.52 19.14
C PHE A 386 3.90 -8.73 17.63
N LYS A 387 2.79 -9.25 17.10
CA LYS A 387 2.64 -9.66 15.69
C LYS A 387 2.53 -8.49 14.70
N ASN A 388 2.03 -7.33 15.13
CA ASN A 388 1.83 -6.18 14.25
C ASN A 388 1.97 -4.85 14.99
N PHE A 389 2.31 -3.81 14.24
CA PHE A 389 2.27 -2.41 14.68
C PHE A 389 0.85 -1.87 14.51
N GLU A 390 0.00 -2.07 15.52
CA GLU A 390 -1.39 -1.60 15.59
C GLU A 390 -1.44 -0.17 16.13
N ALA A 391 -2.53 0.58 15.86
CA ALA A 391 -2.72 1.94 16.35
C ALA A 391 -2.83 2.08 17.89
N ASN A 392 -2.71 0.98 18.65
CA ASN A 392 -2.64 0.97 20.11
C ASN A 392 -1.53 0.07 20.68
N SER A 393 -0.59 -0.43 19.86
CA SER A 393 0.52 -1.26 20.36
C SER A 393 1.40 -0.52 21.37
N ALA A 394 1.64 0.79 21.16
CA ALA A 394 2.45 1.60 22.06
C ALA A 394 1.89 1.57 23.50
N PHE A 395 0.59 1.83 23.68
CA PHE A 395 -0.07 1.77 24.99
C PHE A 395 0.03 0.38 25.65
N LYS A 396 -0.21 -0.70 24.88
CA LYS A 396 -0.13 -2.09 25.37
C LYS A 396 1.31 -2.46 25.81
N ILE A 397 2.32 -2.01 25.05
CA ILE A 397 3.73 -2.19 25.41
C ILE A 397 4.06 -1.39 26.67
N GLU A 398 3.56 -0.17 26.80
CA GLU A 398 3.78 0.68 27.98
C GLU A 398 3.25 0.04 29.28
N GLU A 399 2.09 -0.63 29.23
CA GLU A 399 1.54 -1.38 30.37
C GLU A 399 2.49 -2.49 30.85
N SER A 400 3.08 -3.24 29.92
CA SER A 400 4.06 -4.29 30.21
C SER A 400 5.43 -3.76 30.62
N LEU A 401 5.89 -2.63 30.07
CA LEU A 401 7.09 -1.92 30.56
C LEU A 401 6.91 -1.46 32.02
N LYS A 402 5.75 -0.89 32.36
CA LYS A 402 5.40 -0.51 33.74
C LYS A 402 5.38 -1.72 34.68
N GLN A 403 4.94 -2.90 34.20
CA GLN A 403 5.00 -4.13 35.00
C GLN A 403 6.43 -4.66 35.15
N ALA A 404 7.23 -4.67 34.08
CA ALA A 404 8.63 -5.10 34.12
C ALA A 404 9.46 -4.22 35.07
N GLN A 405 9.17 -2.92 35.14
CA GLN A 405 9.82 -1.99 36.07
C GLN A 405 9.47 -2.30 37.53
N ARG A 406 8.21 -2.67 37.83
CA ARG A 406 7.78 -3.13 39.17
C ARG A 406 8.44 -4.46 39.55
N ASP A 407 8.60 -5.36 38.58
CA ASP A 407 9.17 -6.70 38.79
C ASP A 407 10.71 -6.73 38.80
N GLY A 408 11.37 -5.57 38.77
CA GLY A 408 12.84 -5.44 38.89
C GLY A 408 13.64 -5.87 37.66
N ILE A 409 12.99 -5.98 36.49
CA ILE A 409 13.61 -6.37 35.23
C ILE A 409 14.64 -5.32 34.79
N LYS A 410 15.76 -5.77 34.20
CA LYS A 410 16.85 -4.90 33.71
C LYS A 410 16.89 -4.78 32.19
N ASN A 411 16.52 -5.85 31.48
CA ASN A 411 16.61 -5.92 30.02
C ASN A 411 15.22 -6.16 29.40
N ILE A 412 14.92 -5.50 28.29
CA ILE A 412 13.69 -5.71 27.52
C ILE A 412 14.05 -6.15 26.10
N VAL A 413 13.53 -7.31 25.69
CA VAL A 413 13.53 -7.77 24.30
C VAL A 413 12.17 -7.44 23.69
N LEU A 414 12.14 -6.46 22.80
CA LEU A 414 10.98 -6.22 21.93
C LEU A 414 11.02 -7.25 20.80
N ASP A 415 10.17 -8.27 20.90
CA ASP A 415 10.17 -9.37 19.94
C ASP A 415 9.27 -9.07 18.74
N VAL A 416 9.93 -8.89 17.59
CA VAL A 416 9.33 -8.70 16.28
C VAL A 416 9.66 -9.86 15.33
N SER A 417 10.08 -11.02 15.86
CA SER A 417 10.44 -12.21 15.08
C SER A 417 9.27 -12.70 14.22
N PHE A 418 8.05 -12.68 14.76
CA PHE A 418 6.82 -13.00 14.02
C PHE A 418 6.00 -11.75 13.62
N ASN A 419 6.66 -10.61 13.39
CA ASN A 419 5.99 -9.34 13.08
C ASN A 419 5.97 -9.01 11.58
N SER A 420 4.78 -8.95 10.97
CA SER A 420 4.60 -8.64 9.53
C SER A 420 4.46 -7.14 9.22
N GLY A 421 4.73 -6.26 10.20
CA GLY A 421 4.64 -4.81 10.08
C GLY A 421 3.31 -4.23 10.56
N GLY A 422 2.91 -3.11 9.97
CA GLY A 422 1.73 -2.34 10.37
C GLY A 422 1.95 -0.83 10.19
N TYR A 423 1.37 -0.03 11.07
CA TYR A 423 1.48 1.42 11.06
C TYR A 423 2.90 1.87 11.44
N LEU A 424 3.63 2.48 10.51
CA LEU A 424 4.97 3.04 10.77
C LEU A 424 4.96 4.10 11.88
N GLY A 425 3.88 4.86 12.00
CA GLY A 425 3.67 5.79 13.10
C GLY A 425 3.73 5.11 14.48
N THR A 426 3.10 3.94 14.66
CA THR A 426 3.22 3.18 15.92
C THR A 426 4.68 2.82 16.26
N ALA A 427 5.51 2.53 15.26
CA ALA A 427 6.94 2.29 15.48
C ALA A 427 7.68 3.56 15.95
N PHE A 428 7.30 4.73 15.44
CA PHE A 428 7.78 6.03 15.91
C PHE A 428 7.28 6.36 17.33
N GLU A 429 6.06 5.96 17.72
CA GLU A 429 5.59 6.08 19.11
C GLU A 429 6.46 5.25 20.06
N ILE A 430 6.70 3.98 19.71
CA ILE A 430 7.47 3.01 20.51
C ILE A 430 8.93 3.45 20.74
N MET A 431 9.54 4.17 19.79
CA MET A 431 10.88 4.78 20.00
C MET A 431 10.94 5.67 21.24
N GLY A 432 9.82 6.28 21.67
CA GLY A 432 9.75 7.09 22.89
C GLY A 432 10.05 6.33 24.16
N PHE A 433 9.85 5.01 24.19
CA PHE A 433 10.24 4.18 25.34
C PHE A 433 11.76 4.00 25.44
N LEU A 434 12.46 4.03 24.30
CA LEU A 434 13.91 3.81 24.21
C LEU A 434 14.70 5.14 24.33
N THR A 435 14.14 6.26 23.87
CA THR A 435 14.79 7.58 23.87
C THR A 435 13.84 8.74 24.19
N ASP A 436 14.31 9.66 25.05
CA ASP A 436 13.70 10.95 25.36
C ASP A 436 14.08 12.06 24.35
N LYS A 437 15.22 11.86 23.67
CA LYS A 437 15.76 12.72 22.61
C LYS A 437 15.03 12.48 21.28
N PRO A 438 14.87 13.50 20.43
CA PRO A 438 14.45 13.32 19.05
C PRO A 438 15.36 12.34 18.30
N PHE A 439 14.76 11.53 17.44
CA PHE A 439 15.42 10.54 16.59
C PHE A 439 15.26 10.91 15.11
N LYS A 440 16.15 10.39 14.26
CA LYS A 440 16.13 10.58 12.81
C LYS A 440 15.54 9.36 12.09
N SER A 441 14.68 9.61 11.11
CA SER A 441 14.24 8.65 10.10
C SER A 441 14.73 9.10 8.72
N TYR A 442 15.10 8.15 7.87
CA TYR A 442 15.75 8.41 6.58
C TYR A 442 14.90 7.79 5.45
N SER A 443 14.77 8.51 4.35
CA SER A 443 14.03 8.05 3.16
C SER A 443 14.66 8.56 1.87
N TYR A 444 14.36 7.87 0.78
CA TYR A 444 14.84 8.17 -0.56
C TYR A 444 13.73 7.98 -1.58
N ASN A 445 13.61 8.93 -2.51
CA ASN A 445 12.68 8.86 -3.63
C ASN A 445 13.43 8.45 -4.90
N PRO A 446 13.24 7.22 -5.42
CA PRO A 446 13.99 6.71 -6.55
C PRO A 446 13.53 7.28 -7.91
N LEU A 447 12.43 8.05 -7.97
CA LEU A 447 12.06 8.85 -9.14
C LEU A 447 12.87 10.14 -9.19
N THR A 448 12.80 10.98 -8.15
CA THR A 448 13.50 12.28 -8.10
C THR A 448 14.98 12.18 -7.73
N LYS A 449 15.41 11.06 -7.16
CA LYS A 449 16.69 10.85 -6.46
C LYS A 449 16.84 11.64 -5.15
N GLU A 450 15.75 12.23 -4.64
CA GLU A 450 15.75 13.01 -3.41
C GLU A 450 16.00 12.12 -2.18
N GLN A 451 16.88 12.56 -1.30
CA GLN A 451 17.20 12.00 0.01
C GLN A 451 16.65 12.93 1.09
N LYS A 452 15.91 12.37 2.03
CA LYS A 452 15.14 13.11 3.02
C LYS A 452 15.37 12.55 4.43
N VAL A 453 15.60 13.44 5.38
CA VAL A 453 15.76 13.13 6.81
C VAL A 453 14.64 13.81 7.60
N GLU A 454 13.84 13.01 8.30
CA GLU A 454 12.83 13.51 9.24
C GLU A 454 13.39 13.44 10.66
N THR A 455 13.33 14.55 11.40
CA THR A 455 13.63 14.57 12.84
C THR A 455 12.32 14.50 13.60
N ILE A 456 12.16 13.43 14.38
CA ILE A 456 10.88 13.00 14.97
C ILE A 456 11.05 12.87 16.49
N LYS A 457 10.03 13.23 17.26
CA LYS A 457 9.98 12.97 18.70
C LYS A 457 8.67 12.28 19.06
N SER A 458 8.74 11.21 19.84
CA SER A 458 7.56 10.61 20.49
C SER A 458 7.19 11.39 21.76
N ARG A 459 5.89 11.48 22.05
CA ARG A 459 5.36 12.05 23.29
C ARG A 459 5.23 11.01 24.41
N PHE A 460 5.44 9.72 24.12
CA PHE A 460 5.63 8.71 25.16
C PHE A 460 6.95 8.94 25.91
N LYS A 461 7.00 8.51 27.17
CA LYS A 461 8.18 8.67 28.03
C LYS A 461 9.15 7.50 27.87
N LYS A 462 10.44 7.79 28.02
CA LYS A 462 11.50 6.79 28.13
C LYS A 462 11.33 5.95 29.39
N TYR A 463 11.68 4.67 29.31
CA TYR A 463 11.84 3.77 30.44
C TYR A 463 13.30 3.30 30.51
N ASP A 464 13.86 3.18 31.71
CA ASP A 464 15.29 2.90 31.88
C ASP A 464 15.60 1.39 31.93
N PHE A 465 15.62 0.77 30.75
CA PHE A 465 16.02 -0.62 30.54
C PHE A 465 17.15 -0.74 29.51
N ASN A 466 17.89 -1.85 29.55
CA ASN A 466 18.71 -2.29 28.42
C ASN A 466 17.80 -2.86 27.33
N TYR A 467 17.64 -2.15 26.22
CA TYR A 467 16.75 -2.58 25.14
C TYR A 467 17.45 -3.42 24.08
N TYR A 468 16.73 -4.44 23.61
CA TYR A 468 17.07 -5.30 22.49
C TYR A 468 15.84 -5.50 21.59
N VAL A 469 16.06 -5.78 20.30
CA VAL A 469 14.99 -6.07 19.33
C VAL A 469 15.27 -7.40 18.65
N LEU A 470 14.38 -8.38 18.80
CA LEU A 470 14.55 -9.73 18.22
C LEU A 470 13.90 -9.82 16.83
N THR A 471 14.68 -10.16 15.81
CA THR A 471 14.26 -10.26 14.40
C THR A 471 14.44 -11.66 13.81
N SER A 472 13.61 -12.00 12.83
CA SER A 472 13.70 -13.25 12.05
C SER A 472 13.58 -12.98 10.54
N PRO A 473 13.77 -13.99 9.67
CA PRO A 473 13.47 -13.88 8.24
C PRO A 473 11.99 -13.63 7.89
N PHE A 474 11.09 -13.53 8.87
CA PHE A 474 9.69 -13.08 8.72
C PHE A 474 9.46 -11.61 9.10
N SER A 475 10.38 -10.97 9.84
CA SER A 475 10.21 -9.57 10.25
C SER A 475 10.12 -8.67 9.00
N PHE A 476 9.01 -7.96 8.79
CA PHE A 476 8.70 -7.32 7.50
C PHE A 476 8.07 -5.93 7.64
N SER A 477 8.21 -5.07 6.62
CA SER A 477 7.56 -3.75 6.55
C SER A 477 7.92 -2.91 7.80
N ALA A 478 6.98 -2.43 8.61
CA ALA A 478 7.33 -1.73 9.87
C ALA A 478 8.20 -2.57 10.83
N GLY A 479 8.09 -3.91 10.80
CA GLY A 479 8.98 -4.84 11.53
C GLY A 479 10.38 -5.02 10.92
N ASN A 480 10.60 -4.48 9.71
CA ASN A 480 11.91 -4.29 9.10
C ASN A 480 12.46 -2.87 9.38
N ILE A 481 11.60 -1.84 9.30
CA ILE A 481 12.01 -0.45 9.55
C ILE A 481 12.39 -0.21 11.03
N PHE A 482 11.61 -0.72 11.98
CA PHE A 482 11.84 -0.47 13.41
C PHE A 482 13.23 -0.95 13.90
N PRO A 483 13.71 -2.17 13.57
CA PRO A 483 15.09 -2.58 13.84
C PRO A 483 16.16 -1.63 13.28
N GLN A 484 16.00 -1.11 12.05
CA GLN A 484 16.97 -0.17 11.49
C GLN A 484 16.89 1.22 12.14
N LEU A 485 15.69 1.71 12.42
CA LEU A 485 15.46 2.98 13.11
C LEU A 485 16.11 2.98 14.50
N VAL A 486 16.03 1.84 15.19
CA VAL A 486 16.71 1.56 16.45
C VAL A 486 18.24 1.63 16.30
N LYS A 487 18.80 0.97 15.28
CA LYS A 487 20.25 0.93 15.00
C LYS A 487 20.81 2.30 14.62
N ASP A 488 20.17 3.01 13.69
CA ASP A 488 20.67 4.30 13.18
C ASP A 488 20.63 5.43 14.21
N ASN A 489 19.82 5.28 15.27
CA ASN A 489 19.79 6.19 16.41
C ASN A 489 20.57 5.66 17.64
N ASN A 490 21.16 4.46 17.56
CA ASN A 490 21.94 3.79 18.60
C ASN A 490 21.20 3.61 19.95
N VAL A 491 19.88 3.33 19.91
CA VAL A 491 19.04 3.26 21.12
C VAL A 491 18.82 1.86 21.69
N ALA A 492 19.10 0.81 20.90
CA ALA A 492 19.05 -0.60 21.30
C ALA A 492 19.84 -1.46 20.31
N LYS A 493 20.15 -2.72 20.67
CA LYS A 493 20.80 -3.70 19.77
C LYS A 493 19.77 -4.61 19.10
N VAL A 494 19.95 -4.93 17.83
CA VAL A 494 19.13 -5.92 17.11
C VAL A 494 19.78 -7.30 17.22
N ILE A 495 19.00 -8.31 17.59
CA ILE A 495 19.44 -9.70 17.75
C ILE A 495 18.60 -10.63 16.89
N GLY A 496 19.11 -11.80 16.53
CA GLY A 496 18.37 -12.80 15.74
C GLY A 496 18.96 -12.98 14.36
N PHE A 497 18.18 -12.67 13.33
CA PHE A 497 18.54 -12.89 11.93
C PHE A 497 18.08 -11.74 11.03
N LYS A 498 18.62 -11.71 9.80
CA LYS A 498 18.25 -10.75 8.77
C LYS A 498 16.74 -10.80 8.49
N THR A 499 16.12 -9.62 8.46
CA THR A 499 14.67 -9.43 8.21
C THR A 499 14.27 -9.77 6.76
N ALA A 500 12.96 -9.87 6.50
CA ALA A 500 12.38 -10.07 5.16
C ALA A 500 12.43 -8.82 4.25
N GLY A 501 12.80 -7.66 4.82
CA GLY A 501 12.81 -6.39 4.11
C GLY A 501 11.45 -5.72 4.01
N GLY A 502 11.16 -5.10 2.86
CA GLY A 502 10.04 -4.18 2.68
C GLY A 502 10.39 -2.80 3.23
N ALA A 503 10.72 -1.89 2.33
CA ALA A 503 11.11 -0.52 2.63
C ALA A 503 10.12 0.53 2.12
N SER A 504 9.33 0.18 1.11
CA SER A 504 8.44 1.12 0.45
C SER A 504 7.17 1.36 1.27
N ALA A 505 6.70 2.61 1.35
CA ALA A 505 5.28 2.82 1.60
C ALA A 505 4.50 2.23 0.41
N ILE A 506 3.41 1.51 0.66
CA ILE A 506 2.58 0.98 -0.42
C ILE A 506 1.78 2.10 -1.10
N SER A 507 1.55 1.91 -2.40
CA SER A 507 0.65 2.69 -3.24
C SER A 507 -0.28 1.74 -3.99
N GLN A 508 -1.34 2.28 -4.60
CA GLN A 508 -2.19 1.54 -5.52
C GLN A 508 -2.26 2.26 -6.86
N ALA A 509 -2.56 1.49 -7.92
CA ALA A 509 -2.75 2.00 -9.26
C ALA A 509 -3.96 1.34 -9.91
N ILE A 510 -4.64 2.09 -10.79
CA ILE A 510 -5.75 1.60 -11.61
C ILE A 510 -5.20 1.39 -13.03
N LEU A 511 -5.36 0.18 -13.58
CA LEU A 511 -4.99 -0.11 -14.97
C LEU A 511 -6.16 0.18 -15.93
N PRO A 512 -5.90 0.42 -17.22
CA PRO A 512 -6.95 0.83 -18.18
C PRO A 512 -8.19 -0.08 -18.27
N THR A 513 -8.08 -1.39 -18.02
CA THR A 513 -9.23 -2.33 -18.03
C THR A 513 -9.99 -2.40 -16.70
N GLY A 514 -9.57 -1.62 -15.70
CA GLY A 514 -10.16 -1.53 -14.37
C GLY A 514 -9.47 -2.37 -13.29
N ASP A 515 -8.35 -3.03 -13.60
CA ASP A 515 -7.60 -3.75 -12.56
C ASP A 515 -7.09 -2.76 -11.51
N ILE A 516 -7.10 -3.17 -10.23
CA ILE A 516 -6.43 -2.44 -9.16
C ILE A 516 -5.25 -3.29 -8.69
N ILE A 517 -4.07 -2.71 -8.72
CA ILE A 517 -2.83 -3.33 -8.22
C ILE A 517 -2.25 -2.50 -7.07
N GLN A 518 -1.58 -3.17 -6.15
CA GLN A 518 -0.74 -2.58 -5.12
C GLN A 518 0.71 -2.65 -5.56
N LEU A 519 1.45 -1.58 -5.30
CA LEU A 519 2.86 -1.42 -5.66
C LEU A 519 3.64 -0.82 -4.50
N SER A 520 4.86 -1.33 -4.28
CA SER A 520 5.92 -0.57 -3.60
C SER A 520 6.05 0.82 -4.25
N SER A 521 5.80 1.90 -3.51
CA SER A 521 5.85 3.27 -4.06
C SER A 521 7.27 3.86 -4.04
N ASN A 522 7.45 5.01 -4.70
CA ASN A 522 8.67 5.82 -4.59
C ASN A 522 8.97 6.33 -3.17
N ASN A 523 8.11 6.20 -2.16
CA ASN A 523 8.42 6.62 -0.80
C ASN A 523 9.16 5.48 -0.07
N VAL A 524 10.47 5.34 -0.30
CA VAL A 524 11.30 4.23 0.19
C VAL A 524 12.07 4.61 1.44
N LEU A 525 11.92 3.86 2.53
CA LEU A 525 12.68 4.04 3.77
C LEU A 525 14.10 3.49 3.63
N THR A 526 15.07 4.17 4.23
CA THR A 526 16.50 3.86 4.11
C THR A 526 17.20 3.78 5.45
N ASN A 527 18.44 3.28 5.47
CA ASN A 527 19.36 3.55 6.57
C ASN A 527 19.88 5.00 6.51
N LYS A 528 20.67 5.40 7.52
CA LYS A 528 21.36 6.70 7.60
C LYS A 528 22.29 7.03 6.42
N SER A 529 22.67 6.03 5.63
CA SER A 529 23.48 6.19 4.40
C SER A 529 22.64 6.26 3.13
N HIS A 530 21.32 6.43 3.26
CA HIS A 530 20.33 6.44 2.17
C HIS A 530 20.32 5.17 1.29
N GLN A 531 20.71 4.02 1.86
CA GLN A 531 20.58 2.71 1.23
C GLN A 531 19.20 2.12 1.55
N SER A 532 18.51 1.59 0.54
CA SER A 532 17.17 0.99 0.68
C SER A 532 17.18 -0.23 1.62
N LEU A 533 16.16 -0.31 2.48
CA LEU A 533 15.95 -1.45 3.38
C LEU A 533 15.13 -2.58 2.76
N GLU A 534 14.87 -2.51 1.44
CA GLU A 534 13.91 -3.38 0.75
C GLU A 534 14.29 -4.85 0.84
N TYR A 535 15.59 -5.17 0.83
CA TYR A 535 16.10 -6.54 0.94
C TYR A 535 16.57 -6.90 2.35
N GLY A 536 16.09 -6.20 3.38
CA GLY A 536 16.25 -6.59 4.78
C GLY A 536 17.45 -5.99 5.52
N VAL A 537 17.33 -6.02 6.84
CA VAL A 537 18.19 -5.41 7.85
C VAL A 537 18.91 -6.53 8.60
N ASN A 538 20.24 -6.45 8.66
CA ASN A 538 21.05 -7.41 9.41
C ASN A 538 21.00 -7.10 10.93
N PRO A 539 20.97 -8.12 11.80
CA PRO A 539 21.11 -7.93 13.25
C PRO A 539 22.51 -7.40 13.59
N ASP A 540 22.68 -6.91 14.81
CA ASP A 540 23.99 -6.65 15.42
C ASP A 540 24.57 -7.93 16.04
N ILE A 541 23.69 -8.83 16.52
CA ILE A 541 24.07 -10.14 17.09
C ILE A 541 23.27 -11.24 16.39
N THR A 542 23.93 -12.01 15.51
CA THR A 542 23.34 -13.20 14.89
C THR A 542 23.23 -14.34 15.91
N LEU A 543 22.07 -14.99 15.99
CA LEU A 543 21.87 -16.14 16.88
C LEU A 543 22.45 -17.43 16.28
N GLY A 544 23.03 -18.27 17.13
CA GLY A 544 23.73 -19.50 16.75
C GLY A 544 22.80 -20.70 16.52
N PHE A 545 21.84 -20.56 15.59
CA PHE A 545 20.99 -21.65 15.13
C PHE A 545 20.52 -21.44 13.68
N ASP A 546 19.96 -22.47 13.06
CA ASP A 546 19.31 -22.35 11.74
C ASP A 546 17.81 -22.01 11.94
N PRO A 547 17.34 -20.81 11.55
CA PRO A 547 15.98 -20.36 11.83
C PRO A 547 14.90 -21.14 11.08
N PHE A 548 15.27 -21.93 10.06
CA PHE A 548 14.35 -22.81 9.32
C PHE A 548 14.36 -24.25 9.86
N LYS A 549 15.37 -24.66 10.65
CA LYS A 549 15.43 -26.00 11.26
C LYS A 549 15.15 -26.02 12.76
N GLN A 550 15.41 -24.92 13.46
CA GLN A 550 15.36 -24.79 14.92
C GLN A 550 14.49 -23.57 15.32
N THR A 551 13.32 -23.45 14.69
CA THR A 551 12.44 -22.28 14.80
C THR A 551 11.86 -22.10 16.21
N GLU A 552 11.79 -23.18 17.01
CA GLU A 552 11.41 -23.14 18.43
C GLU A 552 12.28 -22.19 19.27
N LYS A 553 13.56 -22.00 18.90
CA LYS A 553 14.51 -21.16 19.66
C LYS A 553 14.22 -19.65 19.62
N PHE A 554 13.30 -19.19 18.77
CA PHE A 554 12.78 -17.82 18.88
C PHE A 554 11.91 -17.61 20.13
N PHE A 555 11.38 -18.69 20.72
CA PHE A 555 10.47 -18.67 21.87
C PHE A 555 11.07 -19.30 23.13
N ASP A 556 12.30 -19.81 23.05
CA ASP A 556 13.07 -20.30 24.19
C ASP A 556 13.68 -19.13 24.98
N SER A 557 13.06 -18.81 26.13
CA SER A 557 13.52 -17.73 27.00
C SER A 557 14.88 -18.03 27.68
N ALA A 558 15.27 -19.30 27.83
CA ALA A 558 16.60 -19.67 28.32
C ALA A 558 17.67 -19.45 27.24
N TYR A 559 17.36 -19.72 25.97
CA TYR A 559 18.24 -19.40 24.85
C TYR A 559 18.40 -17.88 24.65
N ILE A 560 17.31 -17.12 24.73
CA ILE A 560 17.35 -15.65 24.70
C ILE A 560 18.20 -15.11 25.88
N GLN A 561 18.02 -15.65 27.09
CA GLN A 561 18.84 -15.29 28.25
C GLN A 561 20.34 -15.51 27.99
N GLN A 562 20.74 -16.62 27.37
CA GLN A 562 22.15 -16.88 27.04
C GLN A 562 22.71 -15.85 26.06
N ALA A 563 21.93 -15.42 25.05
CA ALA A 563 22.36 -14.40 24.11
C ALA A 563 22.57 -13.02 24.79
N ILE A 564 21.61 -12.57 25.60
CA ILE A 564 21.69 -11.30 26.33
C ILE A 564 22.80 -11.33 27.40
N ASN A 565 22.91 -12.41 28.15
CA ASN A 565 23.94 -12.55 29.19
C ASN A 565 25.35 -12.72 28.59
N LYS A 566 25.49 -13.17 27.34
CA LYS A 566 26.78 -13.14 26.64
C LYS A 566 27.16 -11.69 26.26
N ASP A 567 26.24 -10.97 25.62
CA ASP A 567 26.46 -9.58 25.16
C ASP A 567 26.86 -8.63 26.30
N THR A 568 26.16 -8.72 27.44
CA THR A 568 26.45 -7.91 28.64
C THR A 568 27.81 -8.21 29.29
N ASN A 569 28.39 -9.38 29.04
CA ASN A 569 29.76 -9.72 29.48
C ASN A 569 30.83 -9.36 28.43
N THR A 570 30.48 -9.23 27.15
CA THR A 570 31.41 -8.88 26.05
C THR A 570 31.37 -7.38 25.72
N LEU A 571 31.29 -6.51 26.73
CA LEU A 571 31.21 -5.05 26.53
C LEU A 571 32.51 -4.40 26.03
N ASN A 572 33.60 -5.16 25.87
CA ASN A 572 34.83 -4.73 25.20
C ASN A 572 34.96 -5.37 23.80
N SER A 573 34.86 -4.52 22.77
CA SER A 573 35.30 -4.71 21.38
C SER A 573 34.91 -6.01 20.63
N ILE A 574 33.89 -5.90 19.75
CA ILE A 574 33.79 -6.70 18.52
C ILE A 574 33.39 -5.75 17.36
N PRO A 575 34.14 -5.67 16.25
CA PRO A 575 33.73 -4.92 15.06
C PRO A 575 32.56 -5.60 14.34
N ALA A 576 31.59 -4.82 13.87
CA ALA A 576 30.48 -5.35 13.07
C ALA A 576 30.98 -5.82 11.69
N THR A 577 31.01 -7.14 11.47
CA THR A 577 31.37 -7.74 10.18
C THR A 577 30.23 -7.58 9.18
N HIS A 578 30.18 -6.43 8.51
CA HIS A 578 29.20 -6.11 7.47
C HIS A 578 29.37 -6.96 6.20
N SER A 579 28.93 -8.22 6.26
CA SER A 579 28.71 -9.03 5.06
C SER A 579 27.48 -8.50 4.30
N SER A 580 27.72 -7.59 3.37
CA SER A 580 26.70 -7.01 2.50
C SER A 580 26.33 -7.97 1.37
N VAL A 581 25.67 -9.09 1.73
CA VAL A 581 25.01 -9.95 0.75
C VAL A 581 23.82 -9.17 0.18
N VAL A 582 24.06 -8.49 -0.94
CA VAL A 582 23.02 -7.92 -1.80
C VAL A 582 22.19 -9.11 -2.31
N GLU A 583 20.98 -9.28 -1.79
CA GLU A 583 20.07 -10.28 -2.34
C GLU A 583 19.72 -9.84 -3.77
N PRO A 584 19.91 -10.72 -4.78
CA PRO A 584 19.76 -10.33 -6.17
C PRO A 584 18.28 -9.99 -6.45
N ASN A 585 18.02 -8.75 -6.85
CA ASN A 585 16.70 -8.28 -7.25
C ASN A 585 16.12 -9.21 -8.33
N TYR A 586 15.15 -10.06 -7.95
CA TYR A 586 14.63 -11.13 -8.81
C TYR A 586 14.02 -10.59 -10.12
N VAL A 587 13.55 -9.35 -10.12
CA VAL A 587 13.06 -8.67 -11.33
C VAL A 587 14.14 -8.60 -12.43
N HIS A 588 15.43 -8.51 -12.09
CA HIS A 588 16.51 -8.58 -13.08
C HIS A 588 16.57 -9.93 -13.78
N LYS A 589 16.36 -11.02 -13.05
CA LYS A 589 16.33 -12.37 -13.63
C LYS A 589 15.14 -12.55 -14.59
N LEU A 590 14.03 -11.84 -14.37
CA LEU A 590 12.89 -11.79 -15.30
C LEU A 590 13.16 -10.87 -16.52
N VAL A 591 13.87 -9.76 -16.31
CA VAL A 591 14.35 -8.89 -17.41
C VAL A 591 15.34 -9.62 -18.31
N GLU A 592 16.16 -10.52 -17.78
CA GLU A 592 17.01 -11.43 -18.56
C GLU A 592 16.18 -12.58 -19.17
N GLN A 593 15.65 -13.46 -18.30
CA GLN A 593 15.04 -14.75 -18.62
C GLN A 593 13.53 -14.76 -18.30
N PRO A 594 12.66 -14.28 -19.20
CA PRO A 594 11.22 -14.20 -18.97
C PRO A 594 10.61 -15.59 -18.81
N GLN A 595 9.91 -15.82 -17.70
CA GLN A 595 9.17 -17.06 -17.50
C GLN A 595 7.81 -16.97 -18.22
N PRO A 596 7.41 -17.98 -19.01
CA PRO A 596 6.09 -17.98 -19.65
C PRO A 596 4.99 -18.18 -18.61
N LEU A 597 3.79 -17.65 -18.89
CA LEU A 597 2.61 -17.83 -18.05
C LEU A 597 2.29 -19.33 -17.88
N GLN A 598 2.62 -19.90 -16.72
CA GLN A 598 2.32 -21.29 -16.36
C GLN A 598 1.15 -21.33 -15.37
N LEU A 599 0.00 -21.78 -15.86
CA LEU A 599 -1.12 -22.23 -15.03
C LEU A 599 -0.78 -23.59 -14.41
N SER A 600 -1.11 -23.78 -13.14
CA SER A 600 -0.90 -25.06 -12.47
C SER A 600 -1.86 -26.12 -13.02
N ARG A 601 -1.32 -27.23 -13.56
CA ARG A 601 -2.10 -28.44 -13.87
C ARG A 601 -2.42 -29.20 -12.58
N LYS A 602 -3.28 -28.63 -11.74
CA LYS A 602 -3.92 -29.28 -10.58
C LYS A 602 -5.38 -28.86 -10.44
N THR A 603 -6.16 -29.27 -11.44
CA THR A 603 -7.50 -29.81 -11.22
C THR A 603 -7.45 -31.25 -11.68
N ASP A 604 -7.50 -32.20 -10.76
CA ASP A 604 -7.65 -33.61 -11.14
C ASP A 604 -9.05 -33.77 -11.76
N GLU A 605 -9.13 -34.13 -13.05
CA GLU A 605 -10.40 -34.20 -13.78
C GLU A 605 -11.37 -35.22 -13.15
N THR A 606 -10.82 -36.19 -12.42
CA THR A 606 -11.53 -37.13 -11.55
C THR A 606 -12.29 -36.47 -10.39
N GLU A 607 -11.78 -35.42 -9.75
CA GLU A 607 -12.50 -34.74 -8.67
C GLU A 607 -13.74 -34.01 -9.20
N ILE A 608 -13.60 -33.25 -10.29
CA ILE A 608 -14.73 -32.53 -10.91
C ILE A 608 -15.79 -33.51 -11.42
N LYS A 609 -15.37 -34.64 -12.00
CA LYS A 609 -16.27 -35.70 -12.49
C LYS A 609 -16.98 -36.42 -11.33
N ASN A 610 -16.30 -36.63 -10.20
CA ASN A 610 -16.91 -37.20 -8.99
C ASN A 610 -17.89 -36.23 -8.29
N LEU A 611 -17.58 -34.93 -8.22
CA LEU A 611 -18.54 -33.92 -7.72
C LEU A 611 -19.81 -33.89 -8.58
N ASN A 612 -19.68 -33.88 -9.90
CA ASN A 612 -20.83 -33.86 -10.80
C ASN A 612 -21.72 -35.12 -10.67
N ASN A 613 -21.13 -36.29 -10.44
CA ASN A 613 -21.87 -37.52 -10.14
C ASN A 613 -22.49 -37.54 -8.73
N LEU A 614 -21.95 -36.77 -7.78
CA LEU A 614 -22.51 -36.63 -6.43
C LEU A 614 -23.71 -35.67 -6.39
N PHE A 615 -23.72 -34.64 -7.25
CA PHE A 615 -24.82 -33.67 -7.34
C PHE A 615 -25.98 -34.09 -8.26
N SER A 616 -25.83 -35.18 -9.03
CA SER A 616 -26.90 -35.74 -9.86
C SER A 616 -27.84 -36.71 -9.13
N SER A 617 -27.49 -37.17 -7.93
CA SER A 617 -28.25 -38.19 -7.17
C SER A 617 -29.11 -37.64 -6.03
N ILE A 618 -28.94 -36.37 -5.66
CA ILE A 618 -29.62 -35.73 -4.52
C ILE A 618 -30.88 -34.99 -5.00
N LYS A 619 -32.03 -35.27 -4.36
CA LYS A 619 -33.32 -34.64 -4.70
C LYS A 619 -33.34 -33.15 -4.29
N GLU A 620 -34.10 -32.38 -5.05
CA GLU A 620 -34.00 -30.91 -5.10
C GLU A 620 -34.26 -30.17 -3.77
N THR A 621 -34.97 -30.80 -2.83
CA THR A 621 -35.28 -30.24 -1.50
C THR A 621 -34.09 -30.13 -0.56
N GLU A 622 -33.02 -30.92 -0.72
CA GLU A 622 -31.86 -30.91 0.19
C GLU A 622 -30.75 -29.93 -0.24
N ARG A 623 -30.90 -29.26 -1.39
CA ARG A 623 -29.87 -28.36 -1.93
C ARG A 623 -29.50 -27.19 -1.01
N LYS A 624 -30.41 -26.72 -0.15
CA LYS A 624 -30.17 -25.51 0.68
C LYS A 624 -29.14 -25.72 1.79
N ASP A 625 -29.11 -26.90 2.40
CA ASP A 625 -28.19 -27.18 3.52
C ASP A 625 -26.82 -27.65 3.03
N ALA A 626 -26.74 -28.32 1.88
CA ALA A 626 -25.49 -28.70 1.24
C ALA A 626 -24.58 -27.49 0.91
N TYR A 627 -25.16 -26.38 0.42
CA TYR A 627 -24.41 -25.14 0.19
C TYR A 627 -23.92 -24.48 1.49
N PHE A 628 -24.61 -24.71 2.63
CA PHE A 628 -24.18 -24.19 3.93
C PHE A 628 -22.91 -24.90 4.43
N VAL A 629 -22.82 -26.23 4.26
CA VAL A 629 -21.66 -27.02 4.70
C VAL A 629 -20.39 -26.70 3.91
N LEU A 630 -20.48 -26.65 2.57
CA LEU A 630 -19.31 -26.33 1.74
C LEU A 630 -18.86 -24.86 1.87
N GLY A 631 -19.76 -23.93 2.20
CA GLY A 631 -19.39 -22.57 2.61
C GLY A 631 -18.70 -22.49 3.98
N ALA A 632 -19.00 -23.43 4.90
CA ALA A 632 -18.51 -23.40 6.27
C ALA A 632 -17.06 -23.88 6.44
N LEU A 633 -16.60 -24.87 5.65
CA LEU A 633 -15.22 -25.39 5.77
C LEU A 633 -14.12 -24.37 5.48
N GLY A 634 -14.43 -23.27 4.78
CA GLY A 634 -13.51 -22.13 4.62
C GLY A 634 -13.43 -21.16 5.81
N VAL A 635 -14.27 -21.32 6.84
CA VAL A 635 -14.48 -20.31 7.91
C VAL A 635 -14.44 -20.89 9.34
N VAL A 636 -14.75 -22.18 9.53
CA VAL A 636 -14.96 -22.78 10.87
C VAL A 636 -13.70 -22.80 11.77
N ILE A 637 -12.48 -22.73 11.22
CA ILE A 637 -11.21 -22.74 11.99
C ILE A 637 -10.96 -21.40 12.74
N SER A 638 -11.92 -20.46 12.79
CA SER A 638 -11.77 -19.21 13.58
C SER A 638 -12.97 -18.77 14.43
N LEU A 639 -14.04 -19.58 14.56
CA LEU A 639 -15.19 -19.23 15.40
C LEU A 639 -15.57 -20.25 16.49
N ALA A 640 -14.82 -21.35 16.62
CA ALA A 640 -15.11 -22.45 17.56
C ALA A 640 -14.90 -22.15 19.07
N ILE A 641 -14.50 -20.92 19.46
CA ILE A 641 -14.20 -20.58 20.87
C ILE A 641 -15.29 -19.69 21.52
N SER A 642 -16.07 -18.92 20.76
CA SER A 642 -16.99 -17.93 21.34
C SER A 642 -18.34 -18.50 21.82
N PHE A 643 -18.69 -19.74 21.46
CA PHE A 643 -20.04 -20.29 21.74
C PHE A 643 -20.14 -21.19 22.99
N VAL A 644 -19.01 -21.53 23.63
CA VAL A 644 -18.99 -22.41 24.82
C VAL A 644 -19.23 -21.63 26.12
N ILE A 645 -18.80 -20.37 26.20
CA ILE A 645 -18.89 -19.56 27.42
C ILE A 645 -20.33 -19.09 27.71
N ILE A 646 -21.09 -18.69 26.69
CA ILE A 646 -22.45 -18.15 26.87
C ILE A 646 -23.44 -19.23 27.38
N LYS A 647 -23.23 -20.51 27.06
CA LYS A 647 -24.09 -21.61 27.53
C LYS A 647 -23.80 -22.09 28.97
N LYS A 648 -22.97 -21.35 29.72
CA LYS A 648 -22.64 -21.64 31.13
C LYS A 648 -22.91 -20.47 32.09
N ILE A 649 -23.65 -19.45 31.63
CA ILE A 649 -24.11 -18.29 32.42
C ILE A 649 -25.66 -18.22 32.45
N LEU A 650 -26.35 -19.10 31.70
CA LEU A 650 -27.82 -19.24 31.66
C LEU A 650 -28.27 -20.68 31.98
N LYS A 651 -27.62 -21.30 32.98
CA LYS A 651 -28.12 -22.49 33.67
C LYS A 651 -27.50 -22.58 35.07
#